data_AF-A0A7Z3C8Y0-F1
#
_entry.id   AF-A0A7Z3C8Y0-F1
#
_cell.length_a   1.000
_cell.length_b   1.000
_cell.length_c   1.000
_cell.angle_alpha   90.00
_cell.angle_beta   90.00
_cell.angle_gamma   90.00
#
_symmetry.space_group_name_H-M   'P 1'
#
loop_
_entity.id
_entity.type
_entity.pdbx_description
1 polymer ?
#
loop_
_entity_poly.entity_id
_entity_poly.type
_entity_poly.pdbx_seq_one_letter_code
_entity_poly.pdbx_strand_id
1 'polypeptide(L)'
;MQVRDLVNPVAENPGASLLDPRSTESIRQYEVPSQARPLLPAVGPEGLRVHKGRIYAEVQYTSTTTVMVAWDESIGTYRPILPQEAHPSGPALHFDPESNTWRIGRPQIVSRSIEPTIHQPVVDADDSLAQAFQPQPGRPPQPQSVTPVVYVDTRHYVWDEATHHHHGYVLMHRKMRLDDSVGPPLHHAFRDDSGAFVSVEPPAHPIDQPAELLPAWTDRDIWDLYGIQGADIARFRAEAERTGRKPQWAHVRARRMENTYLFDELRRWLGPEMDRNMFNRLLDHQKRPPAKWAEHLETVTLHRPAPPPRTPLPELSTPDSLPRLSKPGTPENPDATPVYGDKSHYTWDLEKPDPHGYVEMRRKPGLDDSHGPLTQVAFPEGSGLTVVRPVKYSAEQRAFRPYWRDIDIWNLYRIEGDDLVRFRRDVAISGKPPAWIKQREAPSRREQLIEYLRLWTRPYSQLDSKEQVIARFQPYNLSTLQLARLCKEISPTGQFKNLINDELPTWAKTHRDRTRLVANPKLYDPFLPEIRAEMISLRNQGEGTSILKASLTAPFFQELLVHSGYKRNKHNYLYRTDIPAVFKVDERMPFEIARPAAMVPQRLSTVGSTSETPVSAVFSLKTAMDFANEVVRTEDPLAASESRQNSHAGLAPHPRRIRFCYLLDTRNVEVVPGQENRAYNPMRPNQSLADGKILFPSMKMEGHVSTSPIGLTSRRVWLVNSTMTRAATVEDIYLQAQSRATGSNQNHTDAIEARTRAGDLNRDEYDALIDEVASAGKRVIELPTGQDIFSDDIVFPPETITL
;
A
#
# COMPACT_ATOMS: atom_id res chain seq x y z
N MET A 1 -14.87 89.36 -23.79
CA MET A 1 -13.43 89.59 -23.55
C MET A 1 -12.81 88.23 -23.30
N GLN A 2 -11.72 87.97 -23.99
CA GLN A 2 -11.07 86.67 -24.21
C GLN A 2 -10.17 86.29 -23.01
N VAL A 3 -9.65 85.05 -23.05
CA VAL A 3 -8.41 84.54 -22.39
C VAL A 3 -8.64 83.93 -20.99
N ARG A 4 -8.49 82.60 -20.79
CA ARG A 4 -7.24 81.81 -20.53
C ARG A 4 -6.51 82.33 -19.27
N ASP A 5 -5.92 81.56 -18.36
CA ASP A 5 -5.36 80.20 -18.37
C ASP A 5 -4.87 79.85 -16.94
N LEU A 6 -4.50 78.58 -16.74
CA LEU A 6 -3.45 78.05 -15.83
C LEU A 6 -3.74 77.75 -14.32
N VAL A 7 -4.02 76.45 -14.09
CA VAL A 7 -3.24 75.47 -13.28
C VAL A 7 -3.16 75.56 -11.73
N ASN A 8 -3.72 74.49 -11.13
CA ASN A 8 -3.58 73.79 -9.82
C ASN A 8 -2.17 73.77 -9.15
N PRO A 9 -1.97 73.40 -7.84
CA PRO A 9 -2.51 72.17 -7.20
C PRO A 9 -2.74 72.07 -5.64
N VAL A 10 -3.57 71.08 -5.27
CA VAL A 10 -3.53 70.07 -4.15
C VAL A 10 -3.35 70.47 -2.66
N ALA A 11 -4.32 70.11 -1.80
CA ALA A 11 -4.17 69.30 -0.54
C ALA A 11 -5.51 69.05 0.24
N GLU A 12 -5.77 67.76 0.53
CA GLU A 12 -6.38 67.07 1.70
C GLU A 12 -7.76 67.39 2.36
N ASN A 13 -8.68 66.39 2.23
CA ASN A 13 -9.67 65.77 3.17
C ASN A 13 -10.73 66.60 3.95
N PRO A 14 -11.87 66.01 4.45
CA PRO A 14 -12.36 64.63 4.38
C PRO A 14 -13.86 64.47 4.01
N GLY A 15 -14.25 63.28 3.51
CA GLY A 15 -15.65 62.92 3.26
C GLY A 15 -16.05 61.63 3.97
N ALA A 16 -16.47 61.74 5.24
CA ALA A 16 -17.14 60.66 5.95
C ALA A 16 -18.53 60.41 5.33
N SER A 17 -18.76 59.25 4.72
CA SER A 17 -20.09 58.83 4.27
C SER A 17 -20.81 58.09 5.39
N LEU A 18 -21.88 58.73 5.89
CA LEU A 18 -22.82 58.22 6.88
C LEU A 18 -23.53 56.96 6.36
N LEU A 19 -23.45 55.87 7.11
CA LEU A 19 -24.28 54.66 6.95
C LEU A 19 -25.73 54.99 7.34
N ASP A 20 -26.70 54.64 6.48
CA ASP A 20 -28.14 54.83 6.73
C ASP A 20 -28.65 53.78 7.74
N PRO A 21 -29.04 54.18 8.97
CA PRO A 21 -29.34 53.26 10.06
C PRO A 21 -30.57 52.37 9.84
N ARG A 22 -31.47 52.72 8.90
CA ARG A 22 -32.65 51.89 8.57
C ARG A 22 -32.32 50.69 7.66
N SER A 23 -31.22 50.76 6.93
CA SER A 23 -30.80 49.68 6.01
C SER A 23 -29.96 48.61 6.72
N THR A 24 -29.30 48.96 7.83
CA THR A 24 -28.45 48.06 8.63
C THR A 24 -29.24 47.17 9.60
N GLU A 25 -30.42 47.60 10.07
CA GLU A 25 -31.35 46.70 10.80
C GLU A 25 -32.01 45.68 9.87
N SER A 26 -32.19 46.03 8.58
CA SER A 26 -32.87 45.21 7.58
C SER A 26 -32.05 44.03 7.04
N ILE A 27 -30.72 43.99 7.21
CA ILE A 27 -29.92 42.83 6.71
C ILE A 27 -29.88 41.65 7.68
N ARG A 28 -30.06 41.90 8.99
CA ARG A 28 -29.97 40.88 10.05
C ARG A 28 -30.98 39.75 9.89
N GLN A 29 -32.15 40.05 9.33
CA GLN A 29 -33.21 39.07 9.05
C GLN A 29 -32.87 38.08 7.91
N TYR A 30 -31.88 38.39 7.07
CA TYR A 30 -31.43 37.53 5.96
C TYR A 30 -30.15 36.74 6.28
N GLU A 31 -29.65 36.87 7.51
CA GLU A 31 -28.44 36.16 7.94
C GLU A 31 -28.68 34.66 8.04
N VAL A 32 -27.81 33.91 7.37
CA VAL A 32 -27.80 32.46 7.48
C VAL A 32 -27.26 32.09 8.86
N PRO A 33 -27.86 31.11 9.58
CA PRO A 33 -27.37 30.69 10.91
C PRO A 33 -25.88 30.37 10.90
N SER A 34 -25.15 30.81 11.92
CA SER A 34 -23.68 30.71 12.00
C SER A 34 -23.16 29.26 11.88
N GLN A 35 -24.00 28.28 12.23
CA GLN A 35 -23.73 26.84 12.11
C GLN A 35 -23.72 26.32 10.67
N ALA A 36 -24.32 27.04 9.71
CA ALA A 36 -24.38 26.66 8.30
C ALA A 36 -23.22 27.24 7.46
N ARG A 37 -22.49 28.24 7.97
CA ARG A 37 -21.32 28.84 7.29
C ARG A 37 -20.20 27.82 6.97
N PRO A 38 -19.85 26.85 7.84
CA PRO A 38 -18.83 25.84 7.53
C PRO A 38 -19.26 24.83 6.45
N LEU A 39 -20.54 24.78 6.09
CA LEU A 39 -21.10 23.87 5.09
C LEU A 39 -21.14 24.49 3.68
N LEU A 40 -20.82 25.78 3.54
CA LEU A 40 -20.81 26.48 2.26
C LEU A 40 -19.41 26.40 1.61
N PRO A 41 -19.33 26.17 0.28
CA PRO A 41 -18.07 26.08 -0.44
C PRO A 41 -17.33 27.42 -0.46
N ALA A 42 -16.03 27.41 -0.79
CA ALA A 42 -15.18 28.60 -0.81
C ALA A 42 -15.75 29.73 -1.70
N VAL A 43 -15.47 30.98 -1.32
CA VAL A 43 -15.91 32.16 -2.08
C VAL A 43 -15.19 32.21 -3.42
N GLY A 44 -15.95 32.39 -4.51
CA GLY A 44 -15.41 32.57 -5.85
C GLY A 44 -14.75 33.96 -6.04
N PRO A 45 -14.17 34.23 -7.22
CA PRO A 45 -13.48 35.49 -7.51
C PRO A 45 -14.41 36.73 -7.52
N GLU A 46 -15.74 36.54 -7.46
CA GLU A 46 -16.75 37.60 -7.42
C GLU A 46 -17.40 37.75 -6.02
N GLY A 47 -16.81 37.17 -4.98
CA GLY A 47 -17.33 37.23 -3.61
C GLY A 47 -18.61 36.42 -3.36
N LEU A 48 -18.95 35.49 -4.27
CA LEU A 48 -20.18 34.69 -4.23
C LEU A 48 -19.88 33.20 -4.02
N ARG A 49 -20.83 32.48 -3.42
CA ARG A 49 -20.80 31.04 -3.19
C ARG A 49 -22.06 30.41 -3.80
N VAL A 50 -21.93 29.27 -4.46
CA VAL A 50 -23.07 28.50 -4.96
C VAL A 50 -23.16 27.20 -4.19
N HIS A 51 -24.29 26.93 -3.55
CA HIS A 51 -24.51 25.70 -2.79
C HIS A 51 -25.95 25.23 -2.97
N LYS A 52 -26.12 24.00 -3.50
CA LYS A 52 -27.43 23.38 -3.80
C LYS A 52 -28.35 24.29 -4.64
N GLY A 53 -27.80 24.88 -5.71
CA GLY A 53 -28.55 25.75 -6.63
C GLY A 53 -28.93 27.13 -6.08
N ARG A 54 -28.41 27.52 -4.89
CA ARG A 54 -28.65 28.83 -4.26
C ARG A 54 -27.35 29.62 -4.17
N ILE A 55 -27.45 30.93 -4.34
CA ILE A 55 -26.32 31.86 -4.33
C ILE A 55 -26.23 32.54 -2.97
N TYR A 56 -25.03 32.61 -2.40
CA TYR A 56 -24.76 33.26 -1.11
C TYR A 56 -23.62 34.26 -1.25
N ALA A 57 -23.69 35.35 -0.50
CA ALA A 57 -22.69 36.41 -0.46
C ALA A 57 -22.22 36.66 0.97
N GLU A 58 -20.93 36.99 1.14
CA GLU A 58 -20.45 37.54 2.40
C GLU A 58 -20.66 39.05 2.41
N VAL A 59 -21.44 39.55 3.36
CA VAL A 59 -21.81 40.96 3.46
C VAL A 59 -21.17 41.60 4.69
N GLN A 60 -20.45 42.68 4.47
CA GLN A 60 -19.78 43.49 5.48
C GLN A 60 -20.60 44.76 5.74
N TYR A 61 -21.09 44.92 6.97
CA TYR A 61 -21.83 46.12 7.39
C TYR A 61 -21.45 46.56 8.82
N THR A 62 -21.56 45.69 9.83
CA THR A 62 -20.97 45.87 11.18
C THR A 62 -20.05 44.71 11.58
N SER A 63 -20.37 43.51 11.10
CA SER A 63 -19.59 42.27 11.17
C SER A 63 -19.80 41.52 9.86
N THR A 64 -18.83 40.71 9.42
CA THR A 64 -18.98 39.92 8.19
C THR A 64 -19.96 38.78 8.41
N THR A 65 -21.12 38.84 7.74
CA THR A 65 -22.16 37.81 7.80
C THR A 65 -22.36 37.17 6.43
N THR A 66 -23.03 36.02 6.37
CA THR A 66 -23.35 35.33 5.11
C THR A 66 -24.86 35.37 4.88
N VAL A 67 -25.29 35.87 3.73
CA VAL A 67 -26.70 35.96 3.34
C VAL A 67 -26.93 35.25 2.02
N MET A 68 -28.14 34.71 1.83
CA MET A 68 -28.56 34.20 0.53
C MET A 68 -29.00 35.38 -0.34
N VAL A 69 -28.59 35.40 -1.62
CA VAL A 69 -28.81 36.53 -2.52
C VAL A 69 -29.45 36.09 -3.84
N ALA A 70 -30.22 36.99 -4.43
CA ALA A 70 -30.65 36.91 -5.83
C ALA A 70 -30.41 38.26 -6.52
N TRP A 71 -30.26 38.22 -7.84
CA TRP A 71 -30.12 39.42 -8.64
C TRP A 71 -31.47 40.11 -8.82
N ASP A 72 -31.54 41.41 -8.54
CA ASP A 72 -32.71 42.23 -8.79
C ASP A 72 -32.49 43.05 -10.06
N GLU A 73 -33.16 42.66 -11.15
CA GLU A 73 -33.07 43.31 -12.45
C GLU A 73 -33.51 44.77 -12.42
N SER A 74 -34.40 45.17 -11.50
CA SER A 74 -34.95 46.53 -11.43
C SER A 74 -33.93 47.56 -10.92
N ILE A 75 -32.94 47.12 -10.13
CA ILE A 75 -31.91 47.97 -9.56
C ILE A 75 -30.49 47.61 -10.00
N GLY A 76 -30.34 46.56 -10.79
CA GLY A 76 -29.06 46.16 -11.39
C GLY A 76 -28.01 45.75 -10.36
N THR A 77 -28.42 45.14 -9.24
CA THR A 77 -27.50 44.58 -8.25
C THR A 77 -28.09 43.42 -7.44
N TYR A 78 -27.25 42.72 -6.67
CA TYR A 78 -27.69 41.65 -5.78
C TYR A 78 -28.43 42.20 -4.56
N ARG A 79 -29.48 41.49 -4.14
CA ARG A 79 -30.25 41.75 -2.92
C ARG A 79 -30.40 40.46 -2.11
N PRO A 80 -30.37 40.53 -0.77
CA PRO A 80 -30.70 39.40 0.07
C PRO A 80 -32.12 38.89 -0.19
N ILE A 81 -32.28 37.57 -0.14
CA ILE A 81 -33.56 36.89 -0.33
C ILE A 81 -33.71 35.79 0.72
N LEU A 82 -34.91 35.62 1.27
CA LEU A 82 -35.20 34.52 2.19
C LEU A 82 -35.49 33.22 1.42
N PRO A 83 -35.25 32.03 2.00
CA PRO A 83 -35.50 30.75 1.33
C PRO A 83 -36.93 30.51 0.85
N GLN A 84 -37.89 31.27 1.38
CA GLN A 84 -39.32 31.18 1.08
C GLN A 84 -39.83 32.31 0.17
N GLU A 85 -38.96 33.23 -0.23
CA GLU A 85 -39.32 34.36 -1.10
C GLU A 85 -39.10 34.02 -2.57
N ALA A 86 -40.05 34.43 -3.42
CA ALA A 86 -39.96 34.28 -4.87
C ALA A 86 -39.11 35.39 -5.54
N HIS A 87 -39.03 36.57 -4.92
CA HIS A 87 -38.28 37.73 -5.42
C HIS A 87 -37.49 38.37 -4.26
N PRO A 88 -36.29 38.93 -4.51
CA PRO A 88 -35.45 39.45 -3.45
C PRO A 88 -36.03 40.72 -2.82
N SER A 89 -36.11 40.74 -1.49
CA SER A 89 -36.72 41.85 -0.71
C SER A 89 -35.71 42.64 0.13
N GLY A 90 -34.48 42.17 0.30
CA GLY A 90 -33.45 42.78 1.16
C GLY A 90 -32.82 44.06 0.59
N PRO A 91 -31.85 44.71 1.28
CA PRO A 91 -31.20 45.91 0.78
C PRO A 91 -30.25 45.65 -0.41
N ALA A 92 -30.00 46.67 -1.25
CA ALA A 92 -29.08 46.57 -2.37
C ALA A 92 -27.62 46.37 -1.91
N LEU A 93 -26.93 45.40 -2.49
CA LEU A 93 -25.53 45.07 -2.18
C LEU A 93 -24.60 45.58 -3.28
N HIS A 94 -23.37 45.93 -2.91
CA HIS A 94 -22.30 46.33 -3.83
C HIS A 94 -21.04 45.52 -3.54
N PHE A 95 -20.40 44.99 -4.57
CA PHE A 95 -19.17 44.20 -4.41
C PHE A 95 -17.95 45.08 -4.18
N ASP A 96 -17.18 44.81 -3.14
CA ASP A 96 -15.89 45.41 -2.86
C ASP A 96 -14.77 44.44 -3.29
N PRO A 97 -14.10 44.70 -4.44
CA PRO A 97 -13.09 43.79 -4.98
C PRO A 97 -11.81 43.72 -4.15
N GLU A 98 -11.52 44.71 -3.29
CA GLU A 98 -10.31 44.70 -2.45
C GLU A 98 -10.45 43.73 -1.27
N SER A 99 -11.65 43.64 -0.71
CA SER A 99 -11.97 42.73 0.39
C SER A 99 -12.60 41.42 -0.07
N ASN A 100 -12.97 41.31 -1.35
CA ASN A 100 -13.75 40.21 -1.94
C ASN A 100 -15.06 39.94 -1.16
N THR A 101 -15.69 41.01 -0.65
CA THR A 101 -16.96 40.97 0.11
C THR A 101 -17.96 42.01 -0.39
N TRP A 102 -19.22 41.87 -0.02
CA TRP A 102 -20.32 42.75 -0.43
C TRP A 102 -20.66 43.78 0.66
N ARG A 103 -21.08 45.00 0.31
CA ARG A 103 -21.45 46.07 1.24
C ARG A 103 -22.82 46.65 0.92
N ILE A 104 -23.50 47.20 1.92
CA ILE A 104 -24.81 47.87 1.75
C ILE A 104 -24.58 49.31 1.27
N GLY A 105 -25.10 49.70 0.09
CA GLY A 105 -24.93 51.07 -0.42
C GLY A 105 -25.49 51.32 -1.83
N ARG A 106 -25.68 52.60 -2.21
CA ARG A 106 -26.12 53.04 -3.55
C ARG A 106 -24.94 53.17 -4.53
N PRO A 107 -25.13 52.88 -5.83
CA PRO A 107 -24.03 52.68 -6.80
C PRO A 107 -23.28 53.97 -7.17
N GLN A 108 -21.94 53.88 -7.28
CA GLN A 108 -21.10 54.84 -8.02
C GLN A 108 -20.96 54.31 -9.45
N ILE A 109 -21.48 55.05 -10.43
CA ILE A 109 -21.46 54.67 -11.86
C ILE A 109 -20.06 54.92 -12.42
N VAL A 110 -19.39 53.88 -12.92
CA VAL A 110 -18.30 54.01 -13.89
C VAL A 110 -18.56 53.06 -15.04
N SER A 111 -19.06 53.62 -16.15
CA SER A 111 -19.31 52.92 -17.41
C SER A 111 -18.00 52.66 -18.15
N ARG A 112 -17.79 51.44 -18.66
CA ARG A 112 -16.93 51.18 -19.82
C ARG A 112 -17.58 50.15 -20.74
N SER A 113 -17.97 50.63 -21.92
CA SER A 113 -18.43 49.85 -23.07
C SER A 113 -17.34 48.93 -23.61
N ILE A 114 -17.72 47.73 -24.02
CA ILE A 114 -16.97 46.90 -24.97
C ILE A 114 -17.99 46.39 -26.02
N GLU A 115 -17.66 46.58 -27.30
CA GLU A 115 -18.47 46.27 -28.49
C GLU A 115 -18.68 44.75 -28.72
N PRO A 116 -19.75 44.34 -29.44
CA PRO A 116 -20.10 42.94 -29.64
C PRO A 116 -19.37 42.34 -30.86
N THR A 117 -18.81 41.13 -30.72
CA THR A 117 -18.35 40.32 -31.86
C THR A 117 -19.23 39.08 -32.02
N ILE A 118 -19.77 38.97 -33.22
CA ILE A 118 -20.78 38.07 -33.79
C ILE A 118 -20.50 36.56 -33.59
N HIS A 119 -21.57 35.80 -33.29
CA HIS A 119 -21.65 34.34 -33.36
C HIS A 119 -21.51 33.83 -34.80
N GLN A 120 -20.65 32.83 -35.03
CA GLN A 120 -20.54 32.14 -36.33
C GLN A 120 -20.76 30.63 -36.14
N PRO A 121 -21.72 30.00 -36.85
CA PRO A 121 -21.84 28.56 -36.92
C PRO A 121 -20.81 27.98 -37.91
N VAL A 122 -20.04 26.99 -37.49
CA VAL A 122 -19.17 26.22 -38.40
C VAL A 122 -20.00 25.09 -39.01
N VAL A 123 -20.18 25.14 -40.32
CA VAL A 123 -20.74 24.07 -41.14
C VAL A 123 -19.60 23.12 -41.48
N ASP A 124 -19.53 21.97 -40.81
CA ASP A 124 -18.70 20.85 -41.27
C ASP A 124 -19.47 20.12 -42.38
N ALA A 125 -19.10 20.43 -43.61
CA ALA A 125 -19.52 19.71 -44.80
C ALA A 125 -18.67 18.44 -44.93
N ASP A 126 -19.21 17.28 -44.54
CA ASP A 126 -18.68 15.99 -45.03
C ASP A 126 -19.71 14.82 -45.02
N ASP A 127 -20.99 15.08 -44.73
CA ASP A 127 -22.03 14.03 -44.66
C ASP A 127 -22.90 13.93 -45.93
N SER A 128 -22.36 14.31 -47.09
CA SER A 128 -23.10 14.24 -48.36
C SER A 128 -22.21 13.74 -49.48
N LEU A 129 -22.28 12.41 -49.74
CA LEU A 129 -22.34 11.78 -51.07
C LEU A 129 -22.16 10.24 -50.98
N ALA A 130 -23.27 9.49 -51.06
CA ALA A 130 -23.41 8.16 -51.69
C ALA A 130 -24.88 7.69 -51.53
N GLN A 131 -25.80 8.20 -52.35
CA GLN A 131 -26.38 7.54 -53.54
C GLN A 131 -27.51 6.51 -53.27
N ALA A 132 -28.73 7.05 -53.38
CA ALA A 132 -29.82 6.60 -54.27
C ALA A 132 -30.22 5.12 -54.32
N PHE A 133 -31.38 4.80 -53.73
CA PHE A 133 -32.36 3.87 -54.31
C PHE A 133 -33.78 4.43 -54.17
N GLN A 134 -34.55 4.31 -55.25
CA GLN A 134 -35.91 4.86 -55.42
C GLN A 134 -36.98 4.19 -54.52
N PRO A 135 -38.14 4.86 -54.29
CA PRO A 135 -39.11 4.48 -53.27
C PRO A 135 -40.21 3.53 -53.78
N GLN A 136 -40.69 2.63 -52.93
CA GLN A 136 -42.05 2.08 -52.99
C GLN A 136 -42.79 2.26 -51.66
N PRO A 137 -44.12 2.45 -51.68
CA PRO A 137 -44.81 3.31 -50.72
C PRO A 137 -45.42 2.52 -49.56
N GLY A 138 -45.33 3.09 -48.36
CA GLY A 138 -46.18 2.68 -47.24
C GLY A 138 -45.50 2.79 -45.89
N ARG A 139 -45.64 3.98 -45.28
CA ARG A 139 -45.35 4.37 -43.87
C ARG A 139 -44.07 5.21 -43.69
N PRO A 140 -44.16 6.46 -43.20
CA PRO A 140 -43.00 7.34 -43.06
C PRO A 140 -42.11 6.86 -41.90
N PRO A 141 -40.78 6.73 -42.09
CA PRO A 141 -39.86 6.75 -40.97
C PRO A 141 -39.73 8.19 -40.47
N GLN A 142 -40.06 8.44 -39.20
CA GLN A 142 -39.72 9.72 -38.57
C GLN A 142 -38.18 9.85 -38.54
N PRO A 143 -37.61 10.89 -39.16
CA PRO A 143 -36.16 11.10 -39.15
C PRO A 143 -35.68 11.42 -37.73
N GLN A 144 -34.49 10.92 -37.40
CA GLN A 144 -33.76 11.31 -36.19
C GLN A 144 -33.64 12.85 -36.16
N SER A 145 -33.96 13.47 -35.03
CA SER A 145 -33.72 14.90 -34.82
C SER A 145 -32.20 15.14 -34.81
N VAL A 146 -31.61 15.45 -35.95
CA VAL A 146 -30.20 15.87 -36.02
C VAL A 146 -30.14 17.33 -35.57
N THR A 147 -30.16 17.55 -34.26
CA THR A 147 -29.95 18.88 -33.68
C THR A 147 -28.47 19.25 -33.89
N PRO A 148 -28.15 20.44 -34.44
CA PRO A 148 -26.76 20.86 -34.61
C PRO A 148 -26.04 20.91 -33.26
N VAL A 149 -24.79 20.46 -33.23
CA VAL A 149 -23.95 20.46 -32.02
C VAL A 149 -23.71 21.91 -31.58
N VAL A 150 -24.24 22.30 -30.42
CA VAL A 150 -24.05 23.64 -29.85
C VAL A 150 -23.00 23.58 -28.76
N TYR A 151 -21.82 24.15 -29.04
CA TYR A 151 -20.76 24.29 -28.04
C TYR A 151 -21.05 25.45 -27.09
N VAL A 152 -20.88 25.22 -25.78
CA VAL A 152 -21.08 26.23 -24.73
C VAL A 152 -19.83 27.08 -24.59
N ASP A 153 -19.97 28.40 -24.71
CA ASP A 153 -18.88 29.33 -24.40
C ASP A 153 -18.69 29.44 -22.88
N THR A 154 -17.70 28.70 -22.38
CA THR A 154 -17.32 28.67 -20.95
C THR A 154 -17.00 30.05 -20.36
N ARG A 155 -16.72 31.08 -21.17
CA ARG A 155 -16.51 32.46 -20.67
C ARG A 155 -17.77 33.07 -20.09
N HIS A 156 -18.95 32.64 -20.55
CA HIS A 156 -20.25 33.18 -20.16
C HIS A 156 -20.98 32.37 -19.09
N TYR A 157 -20.41 31.25 -18.64
CA TYR A 157 -21.07 30.33 -17.71
C TYR A 157 -20.15 29.95 -16.55
N VAL A 158 -20.76 29.64 -15.40
CA VAL A 158 -20.12 29.10 -14.20
C VAL A 158 -20.73 27.74 -13.87
N TRP A 159 -19.90 26.80 -13.46
CA TRP A 159 -20.31 25.46 -13.09
C TRP A 159 -19.41 24.97 -11.96
N ASP A 160 -19.88 23.96 -11.23
CA ASP A 160 -19.07 23.32 -10.20
C ASP A 160 -18.26 22.18 -10.81
N GLU A 161 -16.95 22.37 -10.95
CA GLU A 161 -16.03 21.34 -11.47
C GLU A 161 -15.95 20.10 -10.58
N ALA A 162 -16.26 20.21 -9.29
CA ALA A 162 -16.22 19.10 -8.34
C ALA A 162 -17.52 18.27 -8.33
N THR A 163 -18.59 18.77 -8.97
CA THR A 163 -19.86 18.04 -9.06
C THR A 163 -19.83 17.07 -10.22
N HIS A 164 -20.04 15.77 -9.92
CA HIS A 164 -20.13 14.70 -10.91
C HIS A 164 -21.50 14.03 -10.83
N HIS A 165 -22.31 14.23 -11.87
CA HIS A 165 -23.60 13.59 -12.01
C HIS A 165 -23.45 12.18 -12.58
N HIS A 166 -24.27 11.23 -12.12
CA HIS A 166 -24.16 9.81 -12.47
C HIS A 166 -24.28 9.54 -13.97
N HIS A 167 -25.14 10.32 -14.66
CA HIS A 167 -25.34 10.24 -16.10
C HIS A 167 -24.32 11.02 -16.93
N GLY A 168 -23.35 11.67 -16.29
CA GLY A 168 -22.25 12.40 -16.96
C GLY A 168 -22.56 13.85 -17.33
N TYR A 169 -23.72 14.38 -16.93
CA TYR A 169 -24.13 15.76 -17.17
C TYR A 169 -23.25 16.76 -16.40
N VAL A 170 -23.15 17.97 -16.93
CA VAL A 170 -22.57 19.15 -16.29
C VAL A 170 -23.59 20.28 -16.36
N LEU A 171 -23.99 20.80 -15.19
CA LEU A 171 -24.92 21.92 -15.09
C LEU A 171 -24.15 23.24 -15.08
N MET A 172 -24.36 24.06 -16.10
CA MET A 172 -23.65 25.32 -16.28
C MET A 172 -24.63 26.48 -16.22
N HIS A 173 -24.44 27.38 -15.26
CA HIS A 173 -25.29 28.55 -15.02
C HIS A 173 -24.69 29.78 -15.68
N ARG A 174 -25.50 30.59 -16.37
CA ARG A 174 -25.03 31.82 -17.00
C ARG A 174 -24.45 32.77 -15.94
N LYS A 175 -23.27 33.34 -16.21
CA LYS A 175 -22.67 34.38 -15.37
C LYS A 175 -23.61 35.58 -15.31
N MET A 176 -23.74 36.17 -14.13
CA MET A 176 -24.68 37.26 -13.92
C MET A 176 -24.23 38.53 -14.66
N ARG A 177 -25.21 39.34 -15.11
CA ARG A 177 -25.09 40.52 -16.01
C ARG A 177 -24.94 40.23 -17.51
N LEU A 178 -25.05 38.98 -17.93
CA LEU A 178 -25.22 38.63 -19.34
C LEU A 178 -26.71 38.40 -19.62
N ASP A 179 -27.20 38.98 -20.72
CA ASP A 179 -28.60 38.86 -21.15
C ASP A 179 -28.79 37.62 -22.05
N ASP A 180 -30.01 37.43 -22.55
CA ASP A 180 -30.36 36.26 -23.35
C ASP A 180 -29.63 36.21 -24.71
N SER A 181 -28.89 37.26 -25.10
CA SER A 181 -28.05 37.25 -26.31
C SER A 181 -26.86 36.31 -26.23
N VAL A 182 -26.40 35.91 -25.03
CA VAL A 182 -25.26 34.97 -24.86
C VAL A 182 -25.68 33.52 -24.65
N GLY A 183 -26.98 33.24 -24.58
CA GLY A 183 -27.55 31.89 -24.39
C GLY A 183 -28.43 31.73 -23.14
N PRO A 184 -29.00 30.53 -22.91
CA PRO A 184 -29.98 30.25 -21.86
C PRO A 184 -29.40 30.37 -20.44
N PRO A 185 -30.23 30.58 -19.40
CA PRO A 185 -29.75 30.73 -18.02
C PRO A 185 -29.09 29.47 -17.43
N LEU A 186 -29.41 28.28 -17.97
CA LEU A 186 -28.87 27.00 -17.56
C LEU A 186 -28.64 26.11 -18.78
N HIS A 187 -27.44 25.58 -18.92
CA HIS A 187 -27.12 24.48 -19.83
C HIS A 187 -27.01 23.16 -19.07
N HIS A 188 -27.60 22.11 -19.65
CA HIS A 188 -27.19 20.74 -19.42
C HIS A 188 -26.14 20.44 -20.49
N ALA A 189 -24.94 20.03 -20.09
CA ALA A 189 -23.87 19.80 -21.05
C ALA A 189 -23.20 18.45 -20.85
N PHE A 190 -22.73 17.85 -21.95
CA PHE A 190 -21.75 16.77 -21.91
C PHE A 190 -20.40 17.29 -22.39
N ARG A 191 -19.33 16.69 -21.85
CA ARG A 191 -17.97 16.99 -22.28
C ARG A 191 -17.60 16.06 -23.45
N ASP A 192 -17.07 16.60 -24.54
CA ASP A 192 -16.55 15.80 -25.65
C ASP A 192 -15.07 15.42 -25.44
N ASP A 193 -14.48 14.71 -26.41
CA ASP A 193 -13.08 14.24 -26.33
C ASP A 193 -12.06 15.37 -26.34
N SER A 194 -12.41 16.53 -26.89
CA SER A 194 -11.55 17.72 -26.88
C SER A 194 -11.57 18.44 -25.53
N GLY A 195 -12.45 18.02 -24.62
CA GLY A 195 -12.68 18.66 -23.33
C GLY A 195 -13.65 19.84 -23.40
N ALA A 196 -14.23 20.12 -24.57
CA ALA A 196 -15.23 21.16 -24.78
C ALA A 196 -16.62 20.70 -24.29
N PHE A 197 -17.47 21.66 -23.92
CA PHE A 197 -18.82 21.38 -23.42
C PHE A 197 -19.84 21.56 -24.54
N VAL A 198 -20.61 20.51 -24.80
CA VAL A 198 -21.71 20.50 -25.76
C VAL A 198 -23.03 20.59 -24.99
N SER A 199 -23.83 21.60 -25.30
CA SER A 199 -25.17 21.73 -24.75
C SER A 199 -26.06 20.61 -25.27
N VAL A 200 -26.77 19.97 -24.36
CA VAL A 200 -27.72 18.89 -24.64
C VAL A 200 -29.07 19.19 -24.01
N GLU A 201 -30.10 18.51 -24.50
CA GLU A 201 -31.43 18.60 -23.92
C GLU A 201 -31.47 18.07 -22.49
N PRO A 202 -32.31 18.66 -21.62
CA PRO A 202 -32.45 18.22 -20.25
C PRO A 202 -32.97 16.78 -20.20
N PRO A 203 -32.51 15.97 -19.23
CA PRO A 203 -32.97 14.60 -19.08
C PRO A 203 -34.39 14.54 -18.51
N ALA A 204 -35.14 13.53 -18.91
CA ALA A 204 -36.48 13.27 -18.40
C ALA A 204 -36.49 12.60 -17.00
N HIS A 205 -35.33 12.26 -16.46
CA HIS A 205 -35.14 11.51 -15.21
C HIS A 205 -34.04 12.14 -14.34
N PRO A 206 -33.94 11.82 -13.04
CA PRO A 206 -32.92 12.40 -12.15
C PRO A 206 -31.49 12.07 -12.61
N ILE A 207 -30.64 13.09 -12.78
CA ILE A 207 -29.26 12.94 -13.29
C ILE A 207 -28.27 12.30 -12.32
N ASP A 208 -28.62 12.26 -11.03
CA ASP A 208 -27.78 11.80 -9.92
C ASP A 208 -27.99 10.32 -9.53
N GLN A 209 -28.94 9.65 -10.18
CA GLN A 209 -29.30 8.26 -9.87
C GLN A 209 -29.09 7.38 -11.09
N PRO A 210 -28.84 6.07 -10.95
CA PRO A 210 -28.82 5.15 -12.07
C PRO A 210 -30.16 5.13 -12.81
N ALA A 211 -30.12 5.03 -14.13
CA ALA A 211 -31.31 4.82 -14.93
C ALA A 211 -31.99 3.50 -14.54
N GLU A 212 -33.32 3.55 -14.43
CA GLU A 212 -34.14 2.39 -14.08
C GLU A 212 -34.05 1.28 -15.14
N LEU A 213 -33.90 1.66 -16.42
CA LEU A 213 -33.77 0.74 -17.55
C LEU A 213 -32.36 0.85 -18.15
N LEU A 214 -31.73 -0.31 -18.36
CA LEU A 214 -30.37 -0.43 -18.90
C LEU A 214 -29.31 0.36 -18.10
N PRO A 215 -29.14 0.11 -16.79
CA PRO A 215 -28.21 0.86 -15.94
C PRO A 215 -26.73 0.74 -16.36
N ALA A 216 -26.40 -0.20 -17.26
CA ALA A 216 -25.07 -0.37 -17.82
C ALA A 216 -24.64 0.75 -18.80
N TRP A 217 -25.59 1.60 -19.23
CA TRP A 217 -25.32 2.78 -20.03
C TRP A 217 -25.54 4.05 -19.21
N THR A 218 -24.60 5.00 -19.26
CA THR A 218 -24.87 6.38 -18.88
C THR A 218 -25.51 7.13 -20.05
N ASP A 219 -26.15 8.28 -19.78
CA ASP A 219 -26.75 9.08 -20.85
C ASP A 219 -25.66 9.68 -21.74
N ARG A 220 -24.51 10.00 -21.15
CA ARG A 220 -23.31 10.37 -21.89
C ARG A 220 -22.83 9.26 -22.85
N ASP A 221 -22.87 7.98 -22.46
CA ASP A 221 -22.46 6.88 -23.36
C ASP A 221 -23.37 6.79 -24.58
N ILE A 222 -24.68 6.90 -24.37
CA ILE A 222 -25.70 6.85 -25.43
C ILE A 222 -25.56 8.07 -26.35
N TRP A 223 -25.35 9.26 -25.78
CA TRP A 223 -25.09 10.48 -26.53
C TRP A 223 -23.79 10.41 -27.33
N ASP A 224 -22.70 9.94 -26.72
CA ASP A 224 -21.38 9.95 -27.34
C ASP A 224 -21.37 9.07 -28.60
N LEU A 225 -21.95 7.87 -28.51
CA LEU A 225 -21.92 6.89 -29.59
C LEU A 225 -23.00 7.11 -30.67
N TYR A 226 -24.24 7.37 -30.26
CA TYR A 226 -25.41 7.42 -31.16
C TYR A 226 -25.90 8.84 -31.45
N GLY A 227 -25.45 9.82 -30.67
CA GLY A 227 -25.93 11.19 -30.77
C GLY A 227 -27.35 11.45 -30.32
N ILE A 228 -27.86 10.56 -29.47
CA ILE A 228 -29.20 10.66 -28.90
C ILE A 228 -29.12 11.48 -27.61
N GLN A 229 -30.06 12.38 -27.39
CA GLN A 229 -30.14 13.23 -26.20
C GLN A 229 -31.59 13.40 -25.72
N GLY A 230 -31.75 13.94 -24.50
CA GLY A 230 -33.07 14.30 -23.96
C GLY A 230 -34.06 13.13 -23.93
N ALA A 231 -35.28 13.39 -24.40
CA ALA A 231 -36.37 12.40 -24.37
C ALA A 231 -36.11 11.17 -25.26
N ASP A 232 -35.30 11.30 -26.31
CA ASP A 232 -34.97 10.17 -27.18
C ASP A 232 -34.07 9.14 -26.49
N ILE A 233 -33.31 9.51 -25.45
CA ILE A 233 -32.57 8.54 -24.62
C ILE A 233 -33.55 7.63 -23.86
N ALA A 234 -34.63 8.20 -23.33
CA ALA A 234 -35.66 7.41 -22.65
C ALA A 234 -36.36 6.45 -23.61
N ARG A 235 -36.64 6.91 -24.84
CA ARG A 235 -37.19 6.08 -25.91
C ARG A 235 -36.24 4.96 -26.32
N PHE A 236 -34.94 5.25 -26.47
CA PHE A 236 -33.91 4.26 -26.75
C PHE A 236 -33.92 3.15 -25.69
N ARG A 237 -33.88 3.52 -24.41
CA ARG A 237 -33.87 2.57 -23.29
C ARG A 237 -35.14 1.72 -23.24
N ALA A 238 -36.32 2.33 -23.39
CA ALA A 238 -37.59 1.61 -23.37
C ALA A 238 -37.73 0.63 -24.54
N GLU A 239 -37.31 1.02 -25.75
CA GLU A 239 -37.37 0.16 -26.92
C GLU A 239 -36.35 -0.98 -26.83
N ALA A 240 -35.14 -0.70 -26.38
CA ALA A 240 -34.08 -1.68 -26.16
C ALA A 240 -34.47 -2.72 -25.09
N GLU A 241 -35.04 -2.29 -23.96
CA GLU A 241 -35.52 -3.19 -22.90
C GLU A 241 -36.67 -4.09 -23.38
N ARG A 242 -37.62 -3.50 -24.13
CA ARG A 242 -38.80 -4.20 -24.65
C ARG A 242 -38.44 -5.23 -25.72
N THR A 243 -37.53 -4.88 -26.62
CA THR A 243 -37.18 -5.73 -27.76
C THR A 243 -35.98 -6.64 -27.48
N GLY A 244 -35.21 -6.34 -26.44
CA GLY A 244 -33.94 -7.02 -26.16
C GLY A 244 -32.92 -6.83 -27.29
N ARG A 245 -33.06 -5.78 -28.11
CA ARG A 245 -32.21 -5.50 -29.28
C ARG A 245 -31.92 -4.02 -29.36
N LYS A 246 -30.84 -3.65 -30.03
CA LYS A 246 -30.57 -2.24 -30.34
C LYS A 246 -31.70 -1.68 -31.22
N PRO A 247 -32.27 -0.50 -30.88
CA PRO A 247 -33.22 0.18 -31.76
C PRO A 247 -32.61 0.44 -33.14
N GLN A 248 -33.35 0.10 -34.18
CA GLN A 248 -32.89 0.21 -35.57
C GLN A 248 -32.71 1.67 -36.03
N TRP A 249 -33.38 2.61 -35.36
CA TRP A 249 -33.24 4.03 -35.65
C TRP A 249 -32.01 4.65 -34.97
N ALA A 250 -31.29 3.93 -34.09
CA ALA A 250 -30.11 4.44 -33.38
C ALA A 250 -28.82 4.08 -34.12
N HIS A 251 -28.38 4.96 -35.01
CA HIS A 251 -27.18 4.77 -35.84
C HIS A 251 -25.92 5.29 -35.14
N VAL A 252 -24.80 4.58 -35.31
CA VAL A 252 -23.48 5.01 -34.77
C VAL A 252 -22.99 6.23 -35.56
N ARG A 253 -22.52 7.25 -34.85
CA ARG A 253 -21.96 8.46 -35.47
C ARG A 253 -20.74 8.13 -36.33
N ALA A 254 -20.56 8.84 -37.44
CA ALA A 254 -19.39 8.67 -38.33
C ALA A 254 -18.05 8.80 -37.58
N ARG A 255 -17.93 9.78 -36.67
CA ARG A 255 -16.75 10.02 -35.81
C ARG A 255 -16.52 8.97 -34.71
N ARG A 256 -17.44 8.00 -34.58
CA ARG A 256 -17.34 6.88 -33.62
C ARG A 256 -17.28 5.53 -34.33
N MET A 257 -17.05 5.54 -35.65
CA MET A 257 -16.89 4.35 -36.48
C MET A 257 -15.48 3.74 -36.36
N GLU A 258 -15.02 3.55 -35.12
CA GLU A 258 -13.72 2.96 -34.79
C GLU A 258 -13.90 1.78 -33.84
N ASN A 259 -12.98 0.81 -33.91
CA ASN A 259 -13.06 -0.43 -33.12
C ASN A 259 -13.17 -0.16 -31.62
N THR A 260 -12.47 0.84 -31.09
CA THR A 260 -12.48 1.17 -29.66
C THR A 260 -13.90 1.46 -29.14
N TYR A 261 -14.68 2.26 -29.87
CA TYR A 261 -16.05 2.63 -29.48
C TYR A 261 -17.04 1.50 -29.77
N LEU A 262 -16.89 0.83 -30.91
CA LEU A 262 -17.76 -0.29 -31.29
C LEU A 262 -17.59 -1.50 -30.37
N PHE A 263 -16.38 -1.78 -29.89
CA PHE A 263 -16.13 -2.90 -28.97
C PHE A 263 -16.71 -2.65 -27.59
N ASP A 264 -16.57 -1.43 -27.08
CA ASP A 264 -17.18 -1.04 -25.81
C ASP A 264 -18.69 -1.21 -25.85
N GLU A 265 -19.31 -0.84 -26.97
CA GLU A 265 -20.75 -1.00 -27.14
C GLU A 265 -21.16 -2.46 -27.32
N LEU A 266 -20.48 -3.21 -28.20
CA LEU A 266 -20.70 -4.65 -28.37
C LEU A 266 -20.57 -5.40 -27.04
N ARG A 267 -19.65 -4.98 -26.18
CA ARG A 267 -19.49 -5.54 -24.82
C ARG A 267 -20.74 -5.31 -23.98
N ARG A 268 -21.28 -4.09 -23.95
CA ARG A 268 -22.49 -3.77 -23.18
C ARG A 268 -23.70 -4.59 -23.66
N TRP A 269 -23.80 -4.90 -24.95
CA TRP A 269 -24.87 -5.73 -25.50
C TRP A 269 -24.67 -7.24 -25.31
N LEU A 270 -23.49 -7.76 -25.67
CA LEU A 270 -23.25 -9.21 -25.81
C LEU A 270 -22.70 -9.88 -24.55
N GLY A 271 -22.09 -9.10 -23.65
CA GLY A 271 -21.43 -9.65 -22.46
C GLY A 271 -21.00 -8.54 -21.52
N PRO A 272 -21.94 -7.82 -20.88
CA PRO A 272 -21.61 -6.70 -19.98
C PRO A 272 -20.72 -7.13 -18.80
N GLU A 273 -20.80 -8.41 -18.42
CA GLU A 273 -20.00 -9.06 -17.37
C GLU A 273 -18.55 -9.40 -17.82
N MET A 274 -18.25 -9.31 -19.11
CA MET A 274 -16.93 -9.62 -19.66
C MET A 274 -15.99 -8.42 -19.53
N ASP A 275 -14.75 -8.64 -19.08
CA ASP A 275 -13.73 -7.61 -18.96
C ASP A 275 -13.51 -6.89 -20.31
N ARG A 276 -13.40 -5.55 -20.27
CA ARG A 276 -13.26 -4.69 -21.45
C ARG A 276 -12.04 -5.04 -22.30
N ASN A 277 -10.87 -5.22 -21.68
CA ASN A 277 -9.66 -5.52 -22.43
C ASN A 277 -9.65 -6.96 -22.96
N MET A 278 -10.28 -7.89 -22.25
CA MET A 278 -10.47 -9.26 -22.72
C MET A 278 -11.45 -9.30 -23.90
N PHE A 279 -12.60 -8.62 -23.80
CA PHE A 279 -13.58 -8.49 -24.87
C PHE A 279 -12.96 -7.86 -26.11
N ASN A 280 -12.23 -6.75 -25.93
CA ASN A 280 -11.56 -6.05 -27.01
C ASN A 280 -10.49 -6.94 -27.68
N ARG A 281 -9.71 -7.71 -26.90
CA ARG A 281 -8.76 -8.71 -27.47
C ARG A 281 -9.47 -9.79 -28.28
N LEU A 282 -10.59 -10.33 -27.79
CA LEU A 282 -11.36 -11.35 -28.50
C LEU A 282 -11.92 -10.85 -29.83
N LEU A 283 -12.32 -9.58 -29.90
CA LEU A 283 -12.79 -8.96 -31.14
C LEU A 283 -11.63 -8.53 -32.05
N ASP A 284 -10.52 -8.02 -31.49
CA ASP A 284 -9.31 -7.66 -32.25
C ASP A 284 -8.71 -8.87 -32.98
N HIS A 285 -8.72 -10.06 -32.36
CA HIS A 285 -8.26 -11.28 -33.01
C HIS A 285 -9.07 -11.68 -34.25
N GLN A 286 -10.31 -11.19 -34.39
CA GLN A 286 -11.16 -11.47 -35.55
C GLN A 286 -10.84 -10.57 -36.75
N LYS A 287 -10.00 -9.54 -36.59
CA LYS A 287 -9.48 -8.65 -37.67
C LYS A 287 -10.55 -8.13 -38.64
N ARG A 288 -11.76 -7.84 -38.16
CA ARG A 288 -12.83 -7.29 -39.01
C ARG A 288 -12.75 -5.77 -39.08
N PRO A 289 -13.12 -5.14 -40.22
CA PRO A 289 -13.15 -3.68 -40.32
C PRO A 289 -14.31 -3.09 -39.49
N PRO A 290 -14.22 -1.83 -39.02
CA PRO A 290 -15.24 -1.18 -38.20
C PRO A 290 -16.66 -1.24 -38.79
N ALA A 291 -16.80 -1.09 -40.11
CA ALA A 291 -18.09 -1.20 -40.79
C ALA A 291 -18.78 -2.58 -40.58
N LYS A 292 -18.00 -3.67 -40.48
CA LYS A 292 -18.52 -5.01 -40.21
C LYS A 292 -18.91 -5.18 -38.74
N TRP A 293 -18.27 -4.46 -37.82
CA TRP A 293 -18.67 -4.43 -36.42
C TRP A 293 -19.94 -3.60 -36.21
N ALA A 294 -20.10 -2.50 -36.93
CA ALA A 294 -21.34 -1.73 -36.95
C ALA A 294 -22.50 -2.57 -37.51
N GLU A 295 -22.30 -3.32 -38.60
CA GLU A 295 -23.30 -4.28 -39.12
C GLU A 295 -23.63 -5.36 -38.08
N HIS A 296 -22.64 -5.85 -37.34
CA HIS A 296 -22.87 -6.80 -36.24
C HIS A 296 -23.71 -6.17 -35.11
N LEU A 297 -23.42 -4.91 -34.77
CA LEU A 297 -24.14 -4.12 -33.76
C LEU A 297 -25.63 -3.91 -34.11
N GLU A 298 -26.02 -3.95 -35.38
CA GLU A 298 -27.44 -3.93 -35.78
C GLU A 298 -28.19 -5.23 -35.45
N THR A 299 -27.45 -6.31 -35.22
CA THR A 299 -28.00 -7.67 -35.00
C THR A 299 -27.85 -8.17 -33.56
N VAL A 300 -27.22 -7.39 -32.67
CA VAL A 300 -26.98 -7.81 -31.29
C VAL A 300 -28.26 -7.87 -30.47
N THR A 301 -28.28 -8.84 -29.57
CA THR A 301 -29.34 -9.00 -28.58
C THR A 301 -28.76 -8.74 -27.19
N LEU A 302 -29.53 -8.05 -26.36
CA LEU A 302 -29.20 -7.79 -24.97
C LEU A 302 -29.07 -9.12 -24.24
N HIS A 303 -27.89 -9.39 -23.69
CA HIS A 303 -27.66 -10.59 -22.89
C HIS A 303 -28.52 -10.54 -21.60
N ARG A 304 -29.62 -11.30 -21.58
CA ARG A 304 -30.50 -11.45 -20.40
C ARG A 304 -30.31 -12.87 -19.85
N PRO A 305 -29.89 -13.07 -18.59
CA PRO A 305 -29.88 -14.40 -17.98
C PRO A 305 -31.31 -14.94 -17.98
N ALA A 306 -31.51 -16.19 -18.44
CA ALA A 306 -32.81 -16.81 -18.39
C ALA A 306 -33.27 -16.94 -16.92
N PRO A 307 -34.53 -16.59 -16.57
CA PRO A 307 -35.05 -16.94 -15.25
C PRO A 307 -35.16 -18.46 -15.17
N PRO A 308 -34.86 -19.09 -14.02
CA PRO A 308 -34.87 -20.53 -13.91
C PRO A 308 -36.29 -21.07 -14.14
N PRO A 309 -36.45 -22.24 -14.78
CA PRO A 309 -37.76 -22.89 -14.88
C PRO A 309 -38.27 -23.22 -13.47
N ARG A 310 -39.46 -22.71 -13.15
CA ARG A 310 -40.18 -23.04 -11.92
C ARG A 310 -40.53 -24.53 -11.95
N THR A 311 -39.86 -25.31 -11.12
CA THR A 311 -40.22 -26.70 -10.85
C THR A 311 -41.03 -26.73 -9.55
N PRO A 312 -42.16 -27.45 -9.46
CA PRO A 312 -43.02 -27.43 -8.28
C PRO A 312 -42.32 -28.05 -7.07
N LEU A 313 -42.56 -27.47 -5.89
CA LEU A 313 -42.16 -28.00 -4.58
C LEU A 313 -42.66 -29.44 -4.39
N PRO A 314 -41.84 -30.39 -3.93
CA PRO A 314 -42.34 -31.56 -3.24
C PRO A 314 -42.66 -31.20 -1.78
N GLU A 315 -43.78 -31.76 -1.32
CA GLU A 315 -44.45 -31.47 -0.06
C GLU A 315 -43.62 -31.74 1.19
N LEU A 316 -43.98 -30.98 2.24
CA LEU A 316 -43.59 -31.21 3.63
C LEU A 316 -43.88 -32.65 4.06
N SER A 317 -42.88 -33.34 4.58
CA SER A 317 -43.06 -34.45 5.52
C SER A 317 -42.12 -34.24 6.70
N THR A 318 -42.72 -34.00 7.86
CA THR A 318 -42.09 -33.72 9.15
C THR A 318 -41.74 -35.04 9.89
N PRO A 319 -41.14 -34.98 11.09
CA PRO A 319 -39.75 -35.34 11.38
C PRO A 319 -39.61 -36.75 11.97
N ASP A 320 -38.48 -37.43 11.74
CA ASP A 320 -37.92 -38.29 12.78
C ASP A 320 -36.48 -38.71 12.47
N SER A 321 -35.70 -38.83 13.55
CA SER A 321 -34.32 -39.36 13.62
C SER A 321 -33.18 -38.36 13.42
N LEU A 322 -32.86 -37.64 14.49
CA LEU A 322 -31.52 -37.13 14.78
C LEU A 322 -30.50 -38.29 14.83
N PRO A 323 -29.26 -38.05 14.36
CA PRO A 323 -28.11 -38.39 15.20
C PRO A 323 -27.25 -37.16 15.46
N ARG A 324 -27.40 -36.67 16.70
CA ARG A 324 -26.34 -36.29 17.65
C ARG A 324 -25.08 -35.61 17.10
N LEU A 325 -24.93 -34.34 17.47
CA LEU A 325 -23.67 -33.60 17.59
C LEU A 325 -22.51 -34.50 18.04
N SER A 326 -21.39 -34.44 17.32
CA SER A 326 -20.08 -34.78 17.87
C SER A 326 -19.25 -33.51 18.03
N LYS A 327 -18.89 -33.23 19.29
CA LYS A 327 -17.96 -32.19 19.73
C LYS A 327 -16.50 -32.62 19.47
N PRO A 328 -15.52 -31.69 19.56
CA PRO A 328 -14.21 -31.82 18.93
C PRO A 328 -13.29 -32.77 19.71
N GLY A 329 -12.61 -33.67 18.99
CA GLY A 329 -11.55 -34.52 19.52
C GLY A 329 -10.22 -33.76 19.59
N THR A 330 -9.61 -33.83 20.76
CA THR A 330 -8.20 -33.55 21.12
C THR A 330 -7.23 -34.31 20.20
N PRO A 331 -6.00 -33.79 19.95
CA PRO A 331 -5.19 -34.18 18.79
C PRO A 331 -4.47 -35.51 19.01
N GLU A 332 -4.63 -36.42 18.05
CA GLU A 332 -3.78 -37.60 17.93
C GLU A 332 -2.74 -37.36 16.82
N ASN A 333 -1.48 -37.39 17.25
CA ASN A 333 -0.23 -37.66 16.53
C ASN A 333 0.12 -36.82 15.28
N PRO A 334 1.17 -35.97 15.34
CA PRO A 334 1.76 -35.31 14.18
C PRO A 334 2.83 -36.23 13.57
N ASP A 335 2.43 -37.29 12.87
CA ASP A 335 3.37 -37.96 11.99
C ASP A 335 2.63 -38.61 10.81
N ALA A 336 3.14 -38.31 9.62
CA ALA A 336 2.63 -38.66 8.29
C ALA A 336 1.42 -37.85 7.76
N THR A 337 1.60 -36.53 7.61
CA THR A 337 1.14 -35.91 6.36
C THR A 337 1.93 -36.54 5.21
N PRO A 338 1.31 -37.20 4.21
CA PRO A 338 2.07 -37.68 3.07
C PRO A 338 2.68 -36.47 2.35
N VAL A 339 4.01 -36.46 2.29
CA VAL A 339 4.81 -35.43 1.61
C VAL A 339 4.65 -35.62 0.11
N TYR A 340 3.55 -35.13 -0.45
CA TYR A 340 3.35 -35.06 -1.89
C TYR A 340 4.00 -33.79 -2.44
N GLY A 341 4.66 -33.88 -3.60
CA GLY A 341 5.33 -32.73 -4.26
C GLY A 341 6.85 -32.61 -4.09
N ASP A 342 7.53 -33.68 -3.68
CA ASP A 342 8.98 -33.72 -3.71
C ASP A 342 9.54 -33.60 -5.15
N LYS A 343 10.60 -32.78 -5.32
CA LYS A 343 11.40 -32.64 -6.56
C LYS A 343 11.92 -33.98 -7.07
N SER A 344 12.13 -34.94 -6.17
CA SER A 344 12.54 -36.30 -6.53
C SER A 344 11.47 -37.00 -7.40
N HIS A 345 10.18 -36.78 -7.10
CA HIS A 345 9.05 -37.50 -7.71
C HIS A 345 8.28 -36.71 -8.77
N TYR A 346 8.32 -35.37 -8.74
CA TYR A 346 7.53 -34.50 -9.62
C TYR A 346 8.38 -33.52 -10.44
N THR A 347 7.85 -33.08 -11.58
CA THR A 347 8.38 -31.96 -12.39
C THR A 347 7.29 -30.90 -12.60
N TRP A 348 7.71 -29.65 -12.75
CA TRP A 348 6.81 -28.50 -12.93
C TRP A 348 7.50 -27.37 -13.70
N ASP A 349 6.71 -26.41 -14.19
CA ASP A 349 7.18 -25.22 -14.89
C ASP A 349 6.65 -23.97 -14.17
N LEU A 350 7.56 -23.17 -13.60
CA LEU A 350 7.20 -21.92 -12.90
C LEU A 350 6.87 -20.77 -13.86
N GLU A 351 7.24 -20.88 -15.13
CA GLU A 351 7.01 -19.85 -16.15
C GLU A 351 5.61 -19.96 -16.77
N LYS A 352 4.83 -20.98 -16.39
CA LYS A 352 3.47 -21.22 -16.90
C LYS A 352 2.45 -21.51 -15.78
N PRO A 353 2.27 -20.60 -14.81
CA PRO A 353 1.16 -20.73 -13.88
C PRO A 353 -0.17 -20.57 -14.62
N ASP A 354 -1.21 -21.23 -14.13
CA ASP A 354 -2.55 -21.02 -14.65
C ASP A 354 -3.08 -19.61 -14.28
N PRO A 355 -4.22 -19.16 -14.85
CA PRO A 355 -4.78 -17.84 -14.56
C PRO A 355 -5.12 -17.59 -13.08
N HIS A 356 -5.32 -18.65 -12.29
CA HIS A 356 -5.62 -18.58 -10.85
C HIS A 356 -4.37 -18.75 -9.97
N GLY A 357 -3.19 -18.90 -10.58
CA GLY A 357 -1.89 -19.00 -9.92
C GLY A 357 -1.46 -20.42 -9.55
N TYR A 358 -2.19 -21.45 -9.96
CA TYR A 358 -1.80 -22.85 -9.74
C TYR A 358 -0.62 -23.23 -10.64
N VAL A 359 0.33 -23.94 -10.04
CA VAL A 359 1.44 -24.61 -10.72
C VAL A 359 1.10 -26.08 -10.83
N GLU A 360 0.95 -26.58 -12.06
CA GLU A 360 0.72 -28.01 -12.31
C GLU A 360 2.03 -28.78 -12.12
N MET A 361 2.00 -29.79 -11.24
CA MET A 361 3.10 -30.70 -11.00
C MET A 361 2.75 -32.08 -11.56
N ARG A 362 3.64 -32.63 -12.39
CA ARG A 362 3.46 -33.94 -13.02
C ARG A 362 4.43 -34.95 -12.44
N ARG A 363 3.93 -36.14 -12.09
CA ARG A 363 4.77 -37.24 -11.62
C ARG A 363 5.73 -37.67 -12.72
N LYS A 364 7.00 -37.91 -12.38
CA LYS A 364 8.02 -38.32 -13.34
C LYS A 364 7.67 -39.68 -13.97
N PRO A 365 8.03 -39.90 -15.26
CA PRO A 365 7.83 -41.19 -15.92
C PRO A 365 8.54 -42.31 -15.17
N GLY A 366 7.86 -43.46 -14.97
CA GLY A 366 8.41 -44.64 -14.29
C GLY A 366 8.08 -44.75 -12.79
N LEU A 367 7.43 -43.74 -12.20
CA LEU A 367 6.91 -43.80 -10.83
C LEU A 367 5.42 -44.19 -10.82
N ASP A 368 5.02 -44.99 -9.83
CA ASP A 368 3.67 -45.48 -9.62
C ASP A 368 2.88 -44.65 -8.58
N ASP A 369 1.66 -45.08 -8.27
CA ASP A 369 0.73 -44.35 -7.41
C ASP A 369 1.14 -44.33 -5.93
N SER A 370 2.12 -45.14 -5.52
CA SER A 370 2.68 -45.04 -4.16
C SER A 370 3.45 -43.74 -3.93
N HIS A 371 3.85 -43.06 -5.01
CA HIS A 371 4.58 -41.79 -4.98
C HIS A 371 3.65 -40.55 -5.10
N GLY A 372 2.33 -40.77 -5.04
CA GLY A 372 1.31 -39.72 -5.14
C GLY A 372 0.57 -39.71 -6.49
N PRO A 373 -0.42 -38.82 -6.67
CA PRO A 373 -1.25 -38.76 -7.87
C PRO A 373 -0.45 -38.36 -9.12
N LEU A 374 -0.89 -38.78 -10.30
CA LEU A 374 -0.21 -38.47 -11.58
C LEU A 374 -0.02 -36.97 -11.81
N THR A 375 -1.05 -36.18 -11.46
CA THR A 375 -1.03 -34.72 -11.52
C THR A 375 -1.53 -34.16 -10.19
N GLN A 376 -0.85 -33.12 -9.71
CA GLN A 376 -1.29 -32.31 -8.58
C GLN A 376 -1.04 -30.84 -8.86
N VAL A 377 -1.62 -29.96 -8.05
CA VAL A 377 -1.43 -28.51 -8.17
C VAL A 377 -0.86 -27.94 -6.88
N ALA A 378 -0.08 -26.88 -7.02
CA ALA A 378 0.51 -26.18 -5.89
C ALA A 378 0.45 -24.66 -6.09
N PHE A 379 0.50 -23.91 -4.99
CA PHE A 379 0.77 -22.49 -5.02
C PHE A 379 2.23 -22.21 -4.66
N PRO A 380 2.90 -21.24 -5.31
CA PRO A 380 4.22 -20.80 -4.90
C PRO A 380 4.17 -20.06 -3.55
N GLU A 381 5.11 -20.41 -2.67
CA GLU A 381 5.29 -19.81 -1.34
C GLU A 381 6.79 -19.61 -1.07
N GLY A 382 7.26 -18.36 -1.17
CA GLY A 382 8.69 -18.05 -1.09
C GLY A 382 9.48 -18.74 -2.22
N SER A 383 10.46 -19.57 -1.86
CA SER A 383 11.22 -20.41 -2.79
C SER A 383 10.63 -21.82 -2.97
N GLY A 384 9.56 -22.15 -2.25
CA GLY A 384 8.90 -23.46 -2.25
C GLY A 384 7.57 -23.48 -3.00
N LEU A 385 7.00 -24.68 -3.13
CA LEU A 385 5.64 -24.93 -3.61
C LEU A 385 4.85 -25.61 -2.49
N THR A 386 3.65 -25.12 -2.24
CA THR A 386 2.72 -25.72 -1.27
C THR A 386 1.60 -26.40 -2.05
N VAL A 387 1.50 -27.72 -1.95
CA VAL A 387 0.46 -28.51 -2.62
C VAL A 387 -0.90 -28.12 -2.07
N VAL A 388 -1.85 -27.88 -2.97
CA VAL A 388 -3.21 -27.44 -2.62
C VAL A 388 -4.27 -28.26 -3.32
N ARG A 389 -5.49 -28.22 -2.76
CA ARG A 389 -6.66 -28.84 -3.40
C ARG A 389 -7.13 -27.98 -4.58
N PRO A 390 -7.21 -28.53 -5.81
CA PRO A 390 -7.66 -27.78 -6.97
C PRO A 390 -9.13 -27.40 -6.85
N VAL A 391 -9.46 -26.17 -7.23
CA VAL A 391 -10.85 -25.73 -7.33
C VAL A 391 -11.45 -26.23 -8.64
N LYS A 392 -12.58 -26.93 -8.55
CA LYS A 392 -13.37 -27.35 -9.72
C LYS A 392 -14.44 -26.30 -10.02
N TYR A 393 -14.07 -25.26 -10.76
CA TYR A 393 -15.04 -24.28 -11.23
C TYR A 393 -16.01 -24.90 -12.23
N SER A 394 -17.31 -24.88 -11.94
CA SER A 394 -18.32 -25.06 -12.99
C SER A 394 -18.34 -23.83 -13.91
N ALA A 395 -18.86 -23.97 -15.14
CA ALA A 395 -18.93 -22.88 -16.10
C ALA A 395 -19.65 -21.63 -15.55
N GLU A 396 -20.64 -21.83 -14.68
CA GLU A 396 -21.44 -20.79 -14.01
C GLU A 396 -20.70 -20.11 -12.84
N GLN A 397 -19.72 -20.79 -12.23
CA GLN A 397 -19.00 -20.32 -11.05
C GLN A 397 -17.77 -19.45 -11.37
N ARG A 398 -17.40 -19.33 -12.66
CA ARG A 398 -16.28 -18.48 -13.13
C ARG A 398 -16.56 -16.97 -13.01
N ALA A 399 -17.79 -16.57 -12.66
CA ALA A 399 -18.23 -15.18 -12.60
C ALA A 399 -17.98 -14.47 -11.23
N PHE A 400 -17.53 -15.18 -10.19
CA PHE A 400 -17.33 -14.54 -8.88
C PHE A 400 -16.00 -13.76 -8.82
N ARG A 401 -16.07 -12.44 -9.05
CA ARG A 401 -14.94 -11.46 -8.95
C ARG A 401 -13.73 -11.85 -9.81
N PRO A 402 -13.72 -11.51 -11.11
CA PRO A 402 -12.78 -12.08 -12.09
C PRO A 402 -11.31 -11.66 -11.91
N TYR A 403 -11.00 -10.69 -11.05
CA TYR A 403 -9.65 -10.12 -10.91
C TYR A 403 -8.82 -10.68 -9.75
N TRP A 404 -9.44 -11.42 -8.82
CA TRP A 404 -8.70 -12.11 -7.76
C TRP A 404 -8.31 -13.50 -8.23
N ARG A 405 -7.02 -13.83 -8.16
CA ARG A 405 -6.56 -15.20 -8.40
C ARG A 405 -6.72 -16.01 -7.12
N ASP A 406 -6.77 -17.33 -7.25
CA ASP A 406 -6.95 -18.22 -6.10
C ASP A 406 -5.75 -18.13 -5.17
N ILE A 407 -4.55 -17.99 -5.74
CA ILE A 407 -3.33 -17.72 -4.98
C ILE A 407 -3.42 -16.44 -4.14
N ASP A 408 -4.10 -15.40 -4.61
CA ASP A 408 -4.21 -14.13 -3.86
C ASP A 408 -5.14 -14.29 -2.64
N ILE A 409 -6.21 -15.09 -2.76
CA ILE A 409 -7.11 -15.44 -1.65
C ILE A 409 -6.40 -16.39 -0.67
N TRP A 410 -5.73 -17.41 -1.19
CA TRP A 410 -4.94 -18.35 -0.40
C TRP A 410 -3.82 -17.64 0.36
N ASN A 411 -3.20 -16.62 -0.23
CA ASN A 411 -2.19 -15.77 0.41
C ASN A 411 -2.71 -15.01 1.62
N LEU A 412 -3.98 -14.60 1.66
CA LEU A 412 -4.52 -13.89 2.82
C LEU A 412 -5.21 -14.80 3.84
N TYR A 413 -5.84 -15.88 3.38
CA TYR A 413 -6.75 -16.68 4.21
C TYR A 413 -6.40 -18.17 4.34
N ARG A 414 -5.45 -18.69 3.57
CA ARG A 414 -5.04 -20.12 3.56
C ARG A 414 -6.21 -21.09 3.36
N ILE A 415 -7.17 -20.70 2.52
CA ILE A 415 -8.29 -21.54 2.08
C ILE A 415 -8.03 -22.09 0.67
N GLU A 416 -8.56 -23.27 0.39
CA GLU A 416 -8.36 -24.02 -0.86
C GLU A 416 -9.61 -24.86 -1.19
N GLY A 417 -9.69 -25.38 -2.41
CA GLY A 417 -10.81 -26.24 -2.83
C GLY A 417 -12.19 -25.58 -2.66
N ASP A 418 -13.16 -26.34 -2.16
CA ASP A 418 -14.57 -25.91 -2.06
C ASP A 418 -14.77 -24.68 -1.16
N ASP A 419 -13.91 -24.47 -0.16
CA ASP A 419 -13.94 -23.29 0.71
C ASP A 419 -13.62 -22.01 -0.06
N LEU A 420 -12.80 -22.10 -1.12
CA LEU A 420 -12.51 -20.97 -1.99
C LEU A 420 -13.74 -20.56 -2.81
N VAL A 421 -14.50 -21.54 -3.32
CA VAL A 421 -15.77 -21.30 -4.02
C VAL A 421 -16.80 -20.69 -3.08
N ARG A 422 -16.91 -21.22 -1.85
CA ARG A 422 -17.78 -20.67 -0.81
C ARG A 422 -17.41 -19.24 -0.46
N PHE A 423 -16.13 -18.97 -0.24
CA PHE A 423 -15.62 -17.63 0.04
C PHE A 423 -15.99 -16.65 -1.08
N ARG A 424 -15.73 -17.01 -2.33
CA ARG A 424 -16.08 -16.18 -3.50
C ARG A 424 -17.57 -15.88 -3.58
N ARG A 425 -18.44 -16.86 -3.28
CA ARG A 425 -19.90 -16.68 -3.24
C ARG A 425 -20.33 -15.72 -2.14
N ASP A 426 -19.82 -15.92 -0.92
CA ASP A 426 -20.16 -15.08 0.22
C ASP A 426 -19.67 -13.63 0.03
N VAL A 427 -18.49 -13.46 -0.57
CA VAL A 427 -17.94 -12.14 -0.94
C VAL A 427 -18.74 -11.49 -2.07
N ALA A 428 -19.23 -12.26 -3.05
CA ALA A 428 -20.07 -11.72 -4.12
C ALA A 428 -21.40 -11.15 -3.57
N ILE A 429 -21.96 -11.78 -2.53
CA ILE A 429 -23.21 -11.35 -1.89
C ILE A 429 -22.97 -10.17 -0.93
N SER A 430 -21.95 -10.28 -0.07
CA SER A 430 -21.75 -9.35 1.05
C SER A 430 -20.81 -8.19 0.75
N GLY A 431 -19.93 -8.34 -0.25
CA GLY A 431 -18.81 -7.45 -0.54
C GLY A 431 -17.80 -7.32 0.60
N LYS A 432 -17.83 -8.22 1.58
CA LYS A 432 -16.98 -8.20 2.78
C LYS A 432 -16.36 -9.57 3.03
N PRO A 433 -15.26 -9.66 3.81
CA PRO A 433 -14.74 -10.95 4.23
C PRO A 433 -15.80 -11.72 5.05
N PRO A 434 -16.08 -13.00 4.72
CA PRO A 434 -17.07 -13.80 5.44
C PRO A 434 -16.71 -13.99 6.91
N ALA A 435 -17.69 -14.05 7.82
CA ALA A 435 -17.43 -14.16 9.26
C ALA A 435 -16.77 -15.49 9.69
N TRP A 436 -16.90 -16.55 8.87
CA TRP A 436 -16.33 -17.86 9.17
C TRP A 436 -14.83 -17.95 8.86
N ILE A 437 -14.27 -16.99 8.13
CA ILE A 437 -12.87 -17.04 7.70
C ILE A 437 -11.98 -16.22 8.63
N LYS A 438 -10.78 -16.75 8.90
CA LYS A 438 -9.72 -16.04 9.62
C LYS A 438 -8.58 -15.76 8.66
N GLN A 439 -7.93 -14.61 8.82
CA GLN A 439 -6.72 -14.30 8.06
C GLN A 439 -5.60 -15.22 8.53
N ARG A 440 -4.69 -15.57 7.60
CA ARG A 440 -3.51 -16.37 7.92
C ARG A 440 -2.65 -15.65 8.96
N GLU A 441 -1.97 -16.41 9.79
CA GLU A 441 -0.85 -15.86 10.57
C GLU A 441 0.28 -15.52 9.59
N ALA A 442 0.64 -14.23 9.53
CA ALA A 442 1.74 -13.75 8.69
C ALA A 442 2.97 -13.49 9.57
N PRO A 443 4.20 -13.62 9.02
CA PRO A 443 5.42 -13.29 9.76
C PRO A 443 5.43 -11.85 10.31
N SER A 444 4.73 -10.94 9.61
CA SER A 444 4.53 -9.57 10.07
C SER A 444 3.06 -9.15 9.98
N ARG A 445 2.57 -8.52 11.05
CA ARG A 445 1.23 -7.88 11.05
C ARG A 445 1.11 -6.80 9.99
N ARG A 446 2.18 -6.05 9.69
CA ARG A 446 2.16 -5.04 8.62
C ARG A 446 1.98 -5.68 7.26
N GLU A 447 2.68 -6.79 7.01
CA GLU A 447 2.51 -7.54 5.77
C GLU A 447 1.07 -8.03 5.60
N GLN A 448 0.48 -8.60 6.65
CA GLN A 448 -0.91 -9.03 6.65
C GLN A 448 -1.87 -7.87 6.30
N LEU A 449 -1.67 -6.70 6.92
CA LEU A 449 -2.49 -5.51 6.65
C LEU A 449 -2.29 -4.97 5.22
N ILE A 450 -1.06 -5.00 4.70
CA ILE A 450 -0.78 -4.58 3.31
C ILE A 450 -1.44 -5.55 2.31
N GLU A 451 -1.34 -6.86 2.52
CA GLU A 451 -2.04 -7.85 1.68
C GLU A 451 -3.57 -7.69 1.77
N TYR A 452 -4.09 -7.34 2.95
CA TYR A 452 -5.51 -7.00 3.09
C TYR A 452 -5.87 -5.77 2.26
N LEU A 453 -5.11 -4.68 2.36
CA LEU A 453 -5.35 -3.47 1.55
C LEU A 453 -5.22 -3.77 0.05
N ARG A 454 -4.25 -4.59 -0.34
CA ARG A 454 -4.06 -5.05 -1.72
C ARG A 454 -5.31 -5.75 -2.26
N LEU A 455 -5.86 -6.70 -1.50
CA LEU A 455 -7.03 -7.47 -1.93
C LEU A 455 -8.31 -6.62 -1.95
N TRP A 456 -8.51 -5.78 -0.92
CA TRP A 456 -9.82 -5.16 -0.65
C TRP A 456 -10.00 -3.73 -1.13
N THR A 457 -8.95 -2.98 -1.49
CA THR A 457 -9.11 -1.58 -1.94
C THR A 457 -9.61 -1.46 -3.39
N ARG A 458 -9.27 -2.43 -4.25
CA ARG A 458 -9.69 -2.44 -5.67
C ARG A 458 -10.25 -3.80 -6.09
N PRO A 459 -11.39 -4.21 -5.52
CA PRO A 459 -11.89 -5.57 -5.69
C PRO A 459 -12.58 -5.81 -7.05
N TYR A 460 -12.56 -4.83 -7.95
CA TYR A 460 -13.12 -4.88 -9.31
C TYR A 460 -12.09 -4.50 -10.40
N SER A 461 -10.80 -4.49 -10.08
CA SER A 461 -9.73 -4.30 -11.06
C SER A 461 -8.61 -5.29 -10.82
N GLN A 462 -7.66 -5.40 -11.76
CA GLN A 462 -6.44 -6.17 -11.54
C GLN A 462 -5.77 -5.72 -10.24
N LEU A 463 -5.36 -6.71 -9.42
CA LEU A 463 -4.71 -6.45 -8.14
C LEU A 463 -3.37 -5.76 -8.38
N ASP A 464 -3.17 -4.65 -7.67
CA ASP A 464 -1.88 -3.98 -7.59
C ASP A 464 -0.82 -4.96 -7.06
N SER A 465 0.44 -4.82 -7.50
CA SER A 465 1.53 -5.57 -6.88
C SER A 465 1.73 -5.12 -5.42
N LYS A 466 2.35 -5.97 -4.60
CA LYS A 466 2.64 -5.61 -3.19
C LYS A 466 3.45 -4.32 -3.10
N GLU A 467 4.39 -4.12 -4.01
CA GLU A 467 5.24 -2.93 -4.12
C GLU A 467 4.44 -1.68 -4.50
N GLN A 468 3.47 -1.81 -5.41
CA GLN A 468 2.56 -0.71 -5.79
C GLN A 468 1.69 -0.28 -4.60
N VAL A 469 1.17 -1.23 -3.82
CA VAL A 469 0.40 -0.94 -2.61
C VAL A 469 1.29 -0.28 -1.56
N ILE A 470 2.50 -0.79 -1.34
CA ILE A 470 3.49 -0.17 -0.46
C ILE A 470 3.76 1.27 -0.90
N ALA A 471 4.04 1.51 -2.18
CA ALA A 471 4.32 2.84 -2.72
C ALA A 471 3.13 3.80 -2.56
N ARG A 472 1.89 3.31 -2.71
CA ARG A 472 0.66 4.10 -2.48
C ARG A 472 0.56 4.62 -1.05
N PHE A 473 0.93 3.80 -0.05
CA PHE A 473 0.80 4.14 1.37
C PHE A 473 2.07 4.69 2.01
N GLN A 474 3.23 4.54 1.38
CA GLN A 474 4.52 4.97 1.90
C GLN A 474 4.55 6.45 2.32
N PRO A 475 4.01 7.42 1.56
CA PRO A 475 4.05 8.84 1.95
C PRO A 475 3.42 9.12 3.30
N TYR A 476 2.48 8.28 3.75
CA TYR A 476 1.67 8.50 4.94
C TYR A 476 2.32 8.03 6.24
N ASN A 477 3.43 7.29 6.19
CA ASN A 477 4.14 6.79 7.38
C ASN A 477 3.18 6.18 8.43
N LEU A 478 2.39 5.20 8.02
CA LEU A 478 1.34 4.61 8.86
C LEU A 478 1.89 3.51 9.78
N SER A 479 1.56 3.59 11.07
CA SER A 479 1.77 2.49 12.03
C SER A 479 0.82 1.31 11.76
N THR A 480 1.09 0.15 12.34
CA THR A 480 0.20 -1.02 12.23
C THR A 480 -1.20 -0.75 12.78
N LEU A 481 -1.33 0.07 13.84
CA LEU A 481 -2.63 0.50 14.37
C LEU A 481 -3.40 1.37 13.37
N GLN A 482 -2.70 2.28 12.69
CA GLN A 482 -3.30 3.15 11.67
C GLN A 482 -3.64 2.39 10.39
N LEU A 483 -2.78 1.46 9.94
CA LEU A 483 -3.10 0.53 8.86
C LEU A 483 -4.32 -0.33 9.20
N ALA A 484 -4.42 -0.83 10.43
CA ALA A 484 -5.57 -1.60 10.88
C ALA A 484 -6.85 -0.74 10.91
N ARG A 485 -6.75 0.52 11.34
CA ARG A 485 -7.86 1.49 11.24
C ARG A 485 -8.28 1.68 9.78
N LEU A 486 -7.31 1.85 8.88
CA LEU A 486 -7.56 2.02 7.46
C LEU A 486 -8.28 0.81 6.85
N CYS A 487 -7.85 -0.42 7.19
CA CYS A 487 -8.51 -1.66 6.75
C CYS A 487 -9.98 -1.74 7.20
N LYS A 488 -10.31 -1.22 8.39
CA LYS A 488 -11.68 -1.20 8.92
C LYS A 488 -12.58 -0.15 8.25
N GLU A 489 -12.00 0.89 7.66
CA GLU A 489 -12.72 1.97 6.99
C GLU A 489 -13.02 1.67 5.50
N ILE A 490 -12.57 0.52 4.98
CA ILE A 490 -12.88 0.05 3.63
C ILE A 490 -14.34 -0.40 3.56
N SER A 491 -15.08 0.17 2.60
CA SER A 491 -16.46 -0.21 2.28
C SER A 491 -16.51 -1.44 1.37
N PRO A 492 -17.69 -2.08 1.20
CA PRO A 492 -17.84 -3.23 0.31
C PRO A 492 -17.46 -2.98 -1.16
N THR A 493 -17.43 -1.73 -1.58
CA THR A 493 -17.02 -1.33 -2.94
C THR A 493 -15.51 -1.17 -3.09
N GLY A 494 -14.74 -1.31 -2.00
CA GLY A 494 -13.30 -1.07 -1.94
C GLY A 494 -12.91 0.38 -1.63
N GLN A 495 -13.88 1.29 -1.61
CA GLN A 495 -13.65 2.71 -1.31
C GLN A 495 -13.60 2.95 0.21
N PHE A 496 -12.83 3.95 0.64
CA PHE A 496 -12.86 4.37 2.05
C PHE A 496 -14.18 5.08 2.37
N LYS A 497 -14.72 4.85 3.56
CA LYS A 497 -16.01 5.39 4.00
C LYS A 497 -16.06 6.91 3.82
N ASN A 498 -17.13 7.40 3.18
CA ASN A 498 -17.39 8.82 2.87
C ASN A 498 -16.37 9.48 1.91
N LEU A 499 -15.69 8.70 1.07
CA LEU A 499 -14.68 9.19 0.12
C LEU A 499 -14.91 8.56 -1.26
N ILE A 500 -14.76 9.38 -2.31
CA ILE A 500 -14.94 8.98 -3.72
C ILE A 500 -13.52 8.89 -4.36
N ASN A 501 -13.33 8.04 -5.38
CA ASN A 501 -12.09 7.93 -6.16
C ASN A 501 -10.82 7.58 -5.36
N ASP A 502 -10.85 6.53 -4.53
CA ASP A 502 -9.65 6.02 -3.85
C ASP A 502 -9.00 7.02 -2.86
N GLU A 503 -9.69 8.13 -2.55
CA GLU A 503 -9.20 9.15 -1.65
C GLU A 503 -9.02 8.63 -0.22
N LEU A 504 -7.86 8.93 0.38
CA LEU A 504 -7.56 8.51 1.74
C LEU A 504 -8.25 9.38 2.79
N PRO A 505 -8.63 8.81 3.94
CA PRO A 505 -9.25 9.54 5.04
C PRO A 505 -8.50 10.80 5.46
N THR A 506 -9.23 11.85 5.82
CA THR A 506 -8.66 13.14 6.26
C THR A 506 -7.64 12.96 7.38
N TRP A 507 -7.90 12.04 8.32
CA TRP A 507 -6.95 11.75 9.41
C TRP A 507 -5.60 11.21 8.89
N ALA A 508 -5.60 10.44 7.80
CA ALA A 508 -4.38 9.92 7.18
C ALA A 508 -3.62 11.05 6.48
N LYS A 509 -4.32 11.94 5.75
CA LYS A 509 -3.74 13.15 5.15
C LYS A 509 -3.12 14.07 6.24
N THR A 510 -3.83 14.33 7.32
CA THR A 510 -3.32 15.08 8.48
C THR A 510 -2.11 14.40 9.14
N HIS A 511 -2.13 13.08 9.28
CA HIS A 511 -1.01 12.31 9.84
C HIS A 511 0.22 12.37 8.94
N ARG A 512 0.07 12.23 7.62
CA ARG A 512 1.13 12.46 6.64
C ARG A 512 1.81 13.80 6.86
N ASP A 513 1.02 14.87 6.92
CA ASP A 513 1.56 16.23 7.06
C ASP A 513 2.30 16.41 8.40
N ARG A 514 1.86 15.74 9.47
CA ARG A 514 2.57 15.69 10.76
C ARG A 514 3.89 14.93 10.69
N THR A 515 3.93 13.77 10.03
CA THR A 515 5.15 12.96 9.90
C THR A 515 6.17 13.51 8.91
N ARG A 516 5.78 14.49 8.08
CA ARG A 516 6.70 15.21 7.19
C ARG A 516 7.69 16.08 7.97
N LEU A 517 7.28 16.58 9.15
CA LEU A 517 8.11 17.36 10.06
C LEU A 517 8.70 16.41 11.11
N VAL A 518 9.92 15.92 10.85
CA VAL A 518 10.57 14.83 11.58
C VAL A 518 11.11 15.25 12.96
N ALA A 519 10.45 16.21 13.62
CA ALA A 519 10.93 16.86 14.84
C ALA A 519 10.29 16.31 16.13
N ASN A 520 9.18 15.58 16.05
CA ASN A 520 8.46 15.09 17.22
C ASN A 520 8.78 13.60 17.51
N PRO A 521 9.60 13.29 18.53
CA PRO A 521 10.02 11.92 18.83
C PRO A 521 8.87 10.98 19.20
N LYS A 522 7.76 11.50 19.74
CA LYS A 522 6.59 10.69 20.11
C LYS A 522 5.90 10.04 18.91
N LEU A 523 6.16 10.50 17.68
CA LEU A 523 5.60 9.91 16.48
C LEU A 523 6.22 8.53 16.15
N TYR A 524 7.38 8.21 16.72
CA TYR A 524 8.08 6.94 16.49
C TYR A 524 7.63 5.82 17.43
N ASP A 525 7.10 6.16 18.61
CA ASP A 525 6.73 5.19 19.65
C ASP A 525 5.81 4.06 19.14
N PRO A 526 4.80 4.30 18.27
CA PRO A 526 3.97 3.24 17.71
C PRO A 526 4.70 2.22 16.83
N PHE A 527 5.91 2.53 16.37
CA PHE A 527 6.73 1.68 15.51
C PHE A 527 7.80 0.90 16.28
N LEU A 528 8.09 1.29 17.54
CA LEU A 528 9.12 0.65 18.35
C LEU A 528 8.92 -0.87 18.55
N PRO A 529 7.70 -1.38 18.83
CA PRO A 529 7.51 -2.82 18.94
C PRO A 529 7.79 -3.57 17.63
N GLU A 530 7.42 -2.96 16.51
CA GLU A 530 7.58 -3.56 15.18
C GLU A 530 9.05 -3.61 14.76
N ILE A 531 9.78 -2.49 14.87
CA ILE A 531 11.20 -2.46 14.49
C ILE A 531 12.04 -3.36 15.39
N ARG A 532 11.75 -3.43 16.71
CA ARG A 532 12.46 -4.33 17.63
C ARG A 532 12.27 -5.80 17.26
N ALA A 533 11.04 -6.20 16.93
CA ALA A 533 10.77 -7.57 16.48
C ALA A 533 11.50 -7.89 15.17
N GLU A 534 11.51 -6.96 14.22
CA GLU A 534 12.22 -7.13 12.94
C GLU A 534 13.74 -7.24 13.14
N MET A 535 14.33 -6.42 14.02
CA MET A 535 15.75 -6.48 14.35
C MET A 535 16.16 -7.84 14.93
N ILE A 536 15.42 -8.35 15.91
CA ILE A 536 15.65 -9.67 16.51
C ILE A 536 15.55 -10.75 15.42
N SER A 537 14.53 -10.69 14.56
CA SER A 537 14.38 -11.62 13.45
C SER A 537 15.57 -11.59 12.49
N LEU A 538 16.06 -10.41 12.10
CA LEU A 538 17.21 -10.25 11.20
C LEU A 538 18.50 -10.83 11.80
N ARG A 539 18.72 -10.66 13.11
CA ARG A 539 19.88 -11.24 13.80
C ARG A 539 19.78 -12.75 13.90
N ASN A 540 18.62 -13.27 14.30
CA ASN A 540 18.42 -14.69 14.59
C ASN A 540 18.39 -15.53 13.32
N GLN A 541 17.87 -15.00 12.22
CA GLN A 541 17.81 -15.71 10.93
C GLN A 541 19.06 -15.48 10.08
N GLY A 542 19.78 -14.36 10.29
CA GLY A 542 20.96 -13.99 9.52
C GLY A 542 20.67 -13.59 8.06
N GLU A 543 19.39 -13.52 7.68
CA GLU A 543 18.89 -13.07 6.39
C GLU A 543 17.53 -12.36 6.57
N GLY A 544 17.07 -11.66 5.53
CA GLY A 544 15.76 -11.01 5.55
C GLY A 544 15.74 -9.61 4.93
N THR A 545 14.54 -9.15 4.63
CA THR A 545 14.25 -7.81 4.12
C THR A 545 13.36 -7.06 5.10
N SER A 546 13.38 -5.72 5.03
CA SER A 546 12.57 -4.88 5.91
C SER A 546 11.34 -4.35 5.19
N ILE A 547 10.18 -4.94 5.48
CA ILE A 547 8.90 -4.43 5.00
C ILE A 547 8.61 -3.09 5.66
N LEU A 548 9.03 -2.89 6.92
CA LEU A 548 8.88 -1.62 7.61
C LEU A 548 9.62 -0.49 6.87
N LYS A 549 10.88 -0.71 6.51
CA LYS A 549 11.68 0.24 5.71
C LYS A 549 11.03 0.54 4.37
N ALA A 550 10.52 -0.49 3.68
CA ALA A 550 9.87 -0.31 2.39
C ALA A 550 8.57 0.51 2.49
N SER A 551 7.87 0.41 3.63
CA SER A 551 6.56 1.03 3.86
C SER A 551 6.61 2.45 4.43
N LEU A 552 7.79 2.97 4.74
CA LEU A 552 7.99 4.30 5.33
C LEU A 552 8.83 5.18 4.40
N THR A 553 8.67 6.49 4.52
CA THR A 553 9.54 7.42 3.80
C THR A 553 10.96 7.34 4.37
N ALA A 554 11.95 7.48 3.49
CA ALA A 554 13.36 7.35 3.89
C ALA A 554 13.76 8.30 5.05
N PRO A 555 13.36 9.59 5.07
CA PRO A 555 13.69 10.47 6.20
C PRO A 555 13.06 10.02 7.52
N PHE A 556 11.80 9.57 7.48
CA PHE A 556 11.09 9.11 8.68
C PHE A 556 11.72 7.82 9.25
N PHE A 557 12.08 6.88 8.36
CA PHE A 557 12.72 5.64 8.76
C PHE A 557 14.12 5.86 9.36
N GLN A 558 14.89 6.82 8.83
CA GLN A 558 16.21 7.16 9.38
C GLN A 558 16.12 7.67 10.83
N GLU A 559 15.15 8.52 11.12
CA GLU A 559 14.95 9.05 12.47
C GLU A 559 14.36 7.99 13.41
N LEU A 560 13.52 7.08 12.89
CA LEU A 560 13.08 5.89 13.62
C LEU A 560 14.27 5.00 14.02
N LEU A 561 15.26 4.80 13.13
CA LEU A 561 16.47 4.03 13.47
C LEU A 561 17.22 4.69 14.63
N VAL A 562 17.44 6.00 14.58
CA VAL A 562 18.10 6.74 15.67
C VAL A 562 17.30 6.61 16.98
N HIS A 563 15.98 6.81 16.94
CA HIS A 563 15.10 6.66 18.11
C HIS A 563 15.07 5.23 18.66
N SER A 564 15.27 4.23 17.80
CA SER A 564 15.36 2.82 18.21
C SER A 564 16.70 2.44 18.83
N GLY A 565 17.70 3.34 18.83
CA GLY A 565 19.01 3.16 19.45
C GLY A 565 20.18 2.97 18.49
N TYR A 566 19.98 3.09 17.17
CA TYR A 566 21.09 3.03 16.22
C TYR A 566 21.94 4.30 16.24
N LYS A 567 23.24 4.09 16.11
CA LYS A 567 24.24 5.14 15.91
C LYS A 567 25.02 4.84 14.64
N ARG A 568 25.74 5.86 14.13
CA ARG A 568 26.63 5.73 12.97
C ARG A 568 28.07 5.94 13.40
N ASN A 569 28.96 5.06 12.97
CA ASN A 569 30.39 5.19 13.27
C ASN A 569 31.12 6.00 12.18
N LYS A 570 32.43 6.19 12.34
CA LYS A 570 33.29 6.92 11.40
C LYS A 570 33.31 6.31 9.98
N HIS A 571 32.88 5.07 9.82
CA HIS A 571 32.79 4.35 8.55
C HIS A 571 31.37 4.30 7.97
N ASN A 572 30.44 5.05 8.57
CA ASN A 572 29.03 5.11 8.18
C ASN A 572 28.26 3.78 8.32
N TYR A 573 28.77 2.84 9.12
CA TYR A 573 28.04 1.64 9.50
C TYR A 573 27.09 1.94 10.67
N LEU A 574 25.93 1.30 10.65
CA LEU A 574 24.99 1.29 11.75
C LEU A 574 25.53 0.40 12.85
N TYR A 575 25.53 0.90 14.08
CA TYR A 575 25.93 0.13 15.25
C TYR A 575 24.99 0.38 16.42
N ARG A 576 25.08 -0.51 17.41
CA ARG A 576 24.37 -0.41 18.68
C ARG A 576 25.32 -0.67 19.84
N THR A 577 24.93 -0.22 21.03
CA THR A 577 25.70 -0.39 22.28
C THR A 577 24.92 -1.12 23.37
N ASP A 578 23.71 -1.55 23.06
CA ASP A 578 22.76 -2.19 23.97
C ASP A 578 22.50 -3.66 23.60
N ILE A 579 23.24 -4.22 22.64
CA ILE A 579 23.26 -5.67 22.39
C ILE A 579 24.00 -6.31 23.56
N PRO A 580 23.36 -7.18 24.36
CA PRO A 580 23.92 -7.59 25.64
C PRO A 580 25.15 -8.47 25.43
N ALA A 581 25.10 -9.43 24.51
CA ALA A 581 26.23 -10.32 24.26
C ALA A 581 26.35 -10.77 22.79
N VAL A 582 27.51 -11.32 22.43
CA VAL A 582 27.73 -12.06 21.17
C VAL A 582 28.66 -13.24 21.41
N PHE A 583 28.70 -14.19 20.48
CA PHE A 583 29.52 -15.40 20.59
C PHE A 583 30.75 -15.33 19.68
N LYS A 584 31.94 -15.58 20.23
CA LYS A 584 33.22 -15.63 19.53
C LYS A 584 33.80 -17.03 19.59
N VAL A 585 34.05 -17.62 18.43
CA VAL A 585 34.86 -18.84 18.34
C VAL A 585 36.33 -18.45 18.21
N ASP A 586 37.18 -18.97 19.08
CA ASP A 586 38.61 -18.61 19.11
C ASP A 586 39.48 -19.83 19.42
N GLU A 587 40.73 -19.81 18.95
CA GLU A 587 41.73 -20.86 19.25
C GLU A 587 42.51 -20.56 20.53
N ARG A 588 42.48 -19.31 21.00
CA ARG A 588 43.13 -18.94 22.28
C ARG A 588 42.49 -19.71 23.41
N MET A 589 43.32 -20.24 24.30
CA MET A 589 42.85 -21.02 25.44
C MET A 589 42.29 -20.12 26.55
N PRO A 590 41.34 -20.59 27.37
CA PRO A 590 40.74 -19.78 28.42
C PRO A 590 41.75 -19.12 29.36
N PHE A 591 42.82 -19.82 29.75
CA PHE A 591 43.83 -19.25 30.67
C PHE A 591 44.83 -18.33 29.97
N GLU A 592 44.97 -18.39 28.64
CA GLU A 592 45.71 -17.39 27.86
C GLU A 592 44.99 -16.04 27.82
N ILE A 593 43.66 -16.04 27.97
CA ILE A 593 42.84 -14.83 28.09
C ILE A 593 42.80 -14.33 29.54
N ALA A 594 42.72 -15.25 30.51
CA ALA A 594 42.62 -14.90 31.92
C ALA A 594 43.91 -14.26 32.48
N ARG A 595 45.09 -14.81 32.15
CA ARG A 595 46.39 -14.32 32.65
C ARG A 595 46.69 -12.84 32.34
N PRO A 596 46.55 -12.35 31.09
CA PRO A 596 46.72 -10.93 30.79
C PRO A 596 45.51 -10.07 31.23
N ALA A 597 44.50 -10.67 31.88
CA ALA A 597 43.24 -10.05 32.27
C ALA A 597 42.44 -9.41 31.11
N ALA A 598 42.75 -9.77 29.86
CA ALA A 598 42.11 -9.21 28.68
C ALA A 598 42.24 -10.10 27.44
N MET A 599 41.16 -10.17 26.65
CA MET A 599 41.14 -10.69 25.30
C MET A 599 41.49 -9.57 24.31
N VAL A 600 42.77 -9.46 23.95
CA VAL A 600 43.27 -8.49 22.97
C VAL A 600 42.88 -8.91 21.56
N PRO A 601 42.33 -8.04 20.71
CA PRO A 601 42.01 -8.40 19.34
C PRO A 601 43.28 -8.69 18.53
N GLN A 602 43.18 -9.63 17.58
CA GLN A 602 44.24 -9.81 16.60
C GLN A 602 44.28 -8.58 15.69
N ARG A 603 45.45 -7.94 15.55
CA ARG A 603 45.58 -6.78 14.66
C ARG A 603 45.43 -7.25 13.21
N LEU A 604 44.36 -6.79 12.58
CA LEU A 604 44.17 -6.93 11.14
C LEU A 604 44.85 -5.77 10.43
N SER A 605 45.52 -6.05 9.30
CA SER A 605 46.13 -5.02 8.45
C SER A 605 45.09 -4.20 7.66
N THR A 606 43.81 -4.53 7.78
CA THR A 606 42.69 -3.95 7.04
C THR A 606 41.84 -3.03 7.93
N VAL A 607 41.18 -2.05 7.31
CA VAL A 607 40.28 -1.13 8.03
C VAL A 607 38.98 -1.88 8.35
N GLY A 608 38.57 -1.87 9.61
CA GLY A 608 37.37 -2.58 10.08
C GLY A 608 36.07 -1.87 9.82
N SER A 609 34.95 -2.57 9.99
CA SER A 609 33.61 -1.96 9.98
C SER A 609 33.27 -1.21 11.28
N THR A 610 34.15 -1.22 12.29
CA THR A 610 33.95 -0.62 13.63
C THR A 610 34.79 0.64 13.84
N SER A 611 34.50 1.44 14.88
CA SER A 611 35.33 2.61 15.22
C SER A 611 36.76 2.25 15.66
N GLU A 612 36.96 1.08 16.28
CA GLU A 612 38.28 0.58 16.69
C GLU A 612 38.61 -0.74 15.97
N THR A 613 39.31 -1.68 16.61
CA THR A 613 39.65 -2.97 16.00
C THR A 613 38.42 -3.88 15.95
N PRO A 614 37.98 -4.33 14.76
CA PRO A 614 36.82 -5.21 14.65
C PRO A 614 37.18 -6.61 15.10
N VAL A 615 36.28 -7.22 15.87
CA VAL A 615 36.32 -8.66 16.19
C VAL A 615 35.05 -9.31 15.65
N SER A 616 35.21 -10.23 14.69
CA SER A 616 34.10 -11.01 14.17
C SER A 616 33.50 -11.90 15.26
N ALA A 617 32.19 -11.84 15.39
CA ALA A 617 31.40 -12.64 16.32
C ALA A 617 30.05 -13.00 15.67
N VAL A 618 29.32 -13.95 16.25
CA VAL A 618 28.02 -14.40 15.76
C VAL A 618 26.92 -14.17 16.80
N PHE A 619 25.70 -13.99 16.32
CA PHE A 619 24.52 -13.74 17.17
C PHE A 619 23.82 -15.02 17.67
N SER A 620 24.24 -16.22 17.24
CA SER A 620 23.66 -17.51 17.62
C SER A 620 24.69 -18.40 18.31
N LEU A 621 24.35 -18.93 19.49
CA LEU A 621 25.21 -19.84 20.24
C LEU A 621 25.40 -21.15 19.47
N LYS A 622 24.33 -21.72 18.94
CA LYS A 622 24.36 -22.99 18.20
C LYS A 622 25.30 -22.88 17.00
N THR A 623 25.17 -21.82 16.22
CA THR A 623 26.06 -21.56 15.08
C THR A 623 27.52 -21.38 15.53
N ALA A 624 27.77 -20.66 16.63
CA ALA A 624 29.12 -20.56 17.19
C ALA A 624 29.67 -21.94 17.59
N MET A 625 28.84 -22.77 18.22
CA MET A 625 29.26 -24.07 18.71
C MET A 625 29.49 -25.06 17.56
N ASP A 626 28.70 -24.99 16.48
CA ASP A 626 28.94 -25.73 15.25
C ASP A 626 30.33 -25.40 14.67
N PHE A 627 30.70 -24.11 14.60
CA PHE A 627 32.04 -23.69 14.18
C PHE A 627 33.16 -24.13 15.13
N ALA A 628 32.87 -24.20 16.44
CA ALA A 628 33.81 -24.70 17.44
C ALA A 628 34.00 -26.23 17.36
N ASN A 629 33.00 -26.94 16.84
CA ASN A 629 33.00 -28.40 16.65
C ASN A 629 33.47 -28.83 15.27
N GLU A 630 33.50 -27.93 14.29
CA GLU A 630 33.89 -28.23 12.93
C GLU A 630 35.33 -28.75 12.86
N VAL A 631 35.46 -30.03 12.52
CA VAL A 631 36.74 -30.66 12.20
C VAL A 631 37.11 -30.21 10.80
N VAL A 632 38.13 -29.37 10.65
CA VAL A 632 38.71 -29.09 9.34
C VAL A 632 39.17 -30.41 8.73
N ARG A 633 38.37 -30.97 7.81
CA ARG A 633 38.76 -32.05 6.91
C ARG A 633 39.49 -31.39 5.76
N THR A 634 40.81 -31.52 5.75
CA THR A 634 41.66 -31.03 4.67
C THR A 634 41.48 -31.92 3.43
N GLU A 635 40.34 -31.81 2.73
CA GLU A 635 40.13 -32.44 1.42
C GLU A 635 39.33 -31.51 0.52
N ASP A 636 40.02 -30.55 -0.13
CA ASP A 636 39.91 -30.26 -1.58
C ASP A 636 40.75 -29.02 -1.96
N PRO A 637 41.77 -29.12 -2.85
CA PRO A 637 42.66 -28.01 -3.19
C PRO A 637 42.05 -26.88 -4.06
N LEU A 638 40.75 -26.92 -4.38
CA LEU A 638 40.14 -26.02 -5.37
C LEU A 638 39.16 -24.98 -4.80
N ALA A 639 38.97 -24.93 -3.48
CA ALA A 639 38.19 -23.88 -2.81
C ALA A 639 39.05 -22.92 -1.95
N ALA A 640 40.38 -23.00 -2.06
CA ALA A 640 41.33 -22.12 -1.37
C ALA A 640 41.84 -21.00 -2.31
N SER A 641 40.93 -20.12 -2.72
CA SER A 641 41.25 -18.78 -3.23
C SER A 641 40.24 -17.87 -2.56
N GLU A 642 40.46 -17.42 -1.33
CA GLU A 642 41.22 -16.20 -1.07
C GLU A 642 41.71 -16.21 0.39
N SER A 643 42.96 -16.57 0.63
CA SER A 643 43.73 -16.16 1.82
C SER A 643 45.10 -16.82 1.79
N ARG A 644 46.09 -16.12 1.22
CA ARG A 644 47.53 -16.20 1.59
C ARG A 644 48.36 -15.43 0.57
N GLN A 645 48.81 -14.24 0.93
CA GLN A 645 50.09 -13.71 0.47
C GLN A 645 50.78 -12.99 1.64
N ASN A 646 51.67 -13.70 2.33
CA ASN A 646 53.10 -13.38 2.31
C ASN A 646 53.94 -14.40 3.10
N SER A 647 54.88 -15.00 2.35
CA SER A 647 56.26 -15.34 2.72
C SER A 647 56.56 -16.56 3.62
N HIS A 648 57.02 -17.61 2.93
CA HIS A 648 57.87 -18.75 3.31
C HIS A 648 58.55 -18.79 4.70
N ALA A 649 58.30 -19.89 5.42
CA ALA A 649 59.31 -20.86 5.88
C ALA A 649 58.58 -22.16 6.29
N GLY A 650 59.06 -23.33 5.85
CA GLY A 650 58.34 -24.60 5.96
C GLY A 650 58.14 -25.09 7.39
N LEU A 651 56.98 -25.67 7.69
CA LEU A 651 56.74 -26.50 8.88
C LEU A 651 55.50 -27.39 8.69
N ALA A 652 55.70 -28.67 9.04
CA ALA A 652 54.81 -29.78 9.41
C ALA A 652 53.26 -29.64 9.32
N PRO A 653 52.54 -30.77 9.10
CA PRO A 653 51.08 -30.81 9.19
C PRO A 653 50.65 -30.28 10.57
N HIS A 654 49.83 -29.23 10.59
CA HIS A 654 49.42 -28.57 11.82
C HIS A 654 48.50 -29.50 12.62
N PRO A 655 48.77 -29.75 13.91
CA PRO A 655 47.88 -30.56 14.75
C PRO A 655 46.51 -29.88 14.88
N ARG A 656 45.45 -30.69 14.93
CA ARG A 656 44.07 -30.21 15.17
C ARG A 656 44.05 -29.39 16.46
N ARG A 657 43.84 -28.07 16.36
CA ARG A 657 43.69 -27.21 17.54
C ARG A 657 42.23 -27.17 17.97
N ILE A 658 41.97 -27.41 19.25
CA ILE A 658 40.64 -27.20 19.84
C ILE A 658 40.27 -25.73 19.67
N ARG A 659 39.03 -25.48 19.25
CA ARG A 659 38.41 -24.16 19.30
C ARG A 659 37.47 -24.07 20.49
N PHE A 660 37.40 -22.90 21.11
CA PHE A 660 36.50 -22.61 22.22
C PHE A 660 35.44 -21.61 21.79
N CYS A 661 34.23 -21.77 22.33
CA CYS A 661 33.13 -20.82 22.15
C CYS A 661 33.09 -19.89 23.37
N TYR A 662 33.34 -18.61 23.14
CA TYR A 662 33.28 -17.57 24.14
C TYR A 662 32.01 -16.72 23.98
N LEU A 663 31.35 -16.41 25.07
CA LEU A 663 30.30 -15.40 25.17
C LEU A 663 30.94 -14.09 25.63
N LEU A 664 30.79 -13.03 24.84
CA LEU A 664 31.36 -11.71 25.11
C LEU A 664 30.28 -10.77 25.66
N ASP A 665 30.52 -10.13 26.80
CA ASP A 665 29.67 -9.06 27.35
C ASP A 665 29.90 -7.76 26.59
N THR A 666 28.99 -7.46 25.66
CA THR A 666 29.03 -6.30 24.76
C THR A 666 28.19 -5.11 25.26
N ARG A 667 27.70 -5.14 26.50
CA ARG A 667 27.00 -3.98 27.08
C ARG A 667 27.91 -2.76 27.08
N ASN A 668 27.43 -1.68 26.46
CA ASN A 668 28.14 -0.41 26.23
C ASN A 668 29.33 -0.50 25.25
N VAL A 669 29.41 -1.56 24.45
CA VAL A 669 30.42 -1.74 23.41
C VAL A 669 29.78 -1.56 22.03
N GLU A 670 30.47 -0.91 21.10
CA GLU A 670 29.99 -0.81 19.71
C GLU A 670 29.90 -2.20 19.09
N VAL A 671 28.71 -2.60 18.68
CA VAL A 671 28.45 -3.82 17.90
C VAL A 671 27.84 -3.40 16.56
N VAL A 672 28.47 -3.82 15.47
CA VAL A 672 28.04 -3.62 14.08
C VAL A 672 27.38 -4.90 13.58
N PRO A 673 26.04 -5.01 13.64
CA PRO A 673 25.30 -6.17 13.13
C PRO A 673 25.32 -6.18 11.60
N GLY A 674 25.80 -7.27 11.02
CA GLY A 674 25.92 -7.44 9.57
C GLY A 674 24.58 -7.37 8.85
N GLN A 675 23.62 -8.19 9.29
CA GLN A 675 22.34 -8.32 8.59
C GLN A 675 21.47 -7.06 8.67
N GLU A 676 21.47 -6.38 9.82
CA GLU A 676 20.78 -5.10 9.98
C GLU A 676 21.39 -4.00 9.08
N ASN A 677 22.72 -3.96 8.93
CA ASN A 677 23.34 -3.04 7.97
C ASN A 677 22.95 -3.37 6.53
N ARG A 678 22.86 -4.66 6.16
CA ARG A 678 22.38 -5.05 4.81
C ARG A 678 20.94 -4.61 4.57
N ALA A 679 20.07 -4.74 5.58
CA ALA A 679 18.66 -4.36 5.50
C ALA A 679 18.43 -2.84 5.55
N TYR A 680 19.08 -2.14 6.48
CA TYR A 680 18.76 -0.75 6.84
C TYR A 680 19.71 0.29 6.28
N ASN A 681 20.95 -0.06 5.91
CA ASN A 681 21.96 0.89 5.47
C ASN A 681 22.15 0.86 3.93
N PRO A 682 21.38 1.64 3.14
CA PRO A 682 21.56 1.70 1.69
C PRO A 682 22.88 2.39 1.29
N MET A 683 23.38 3.29 2.14
CA MET A 683 24.63 4.04 1.95
C MET A 683 25.83 3.32 2.56
N ARG A 684 25.71 2.02 2.86
CA ARG A 684 26.86 1.24 3.30
C ARG A 684 27.95 1.35 2.22
N PRO A 685 29.23 1.56 2.58
CA PRO A 685 30.30 1.53 1.61
C PRO A 685 30.27 0.19 0.88
N ASN A 686 29.82 0.18 -0.39
CA ASN A 686 29.85 -0.99 -1.26
C ASN A 686 31.30 -1.16 -1.73
N GLN A 687 32.18 -1.61 -0.84
CA GLN A 687 33.59 -1.75 -1.14
C GLN A 687 34.04 -3.18 -0.86
N SER A 688 33.47 -4.11 -1.63
CA SER A 688 34.32 -5.10 -2.29
C SER A 688 35.05 -4.40 -3.44
N LEU A 689 35.85 -3.36 -3.14
CA LEU A 689 36.87 -2.91 -4.09
C LEU A 689 37.83 -4.08 -4.25
N ALA A 690 38.29 -4.31 -5.47
CA ALA A 690 39.20 -5.37 -5.91
C ALA A 690 40.56 -5.44 -5.16
N ASP A 691 40.67 -4.80 -3.99
CA ASP A 691 41.83 -4.65 -3.11
C ASP A 691 41.60 -5.23 -1.70
N GLY A 692 40.41 -5.75 -1.34
CA GLY A 692 40.19 -6.51 -0.09
C GLY A 692 40.42 -5.76 1.24
N LYS A 693 40.44 -4.43 1.24
CA LYS A 693 40.92 -3.62 2.39
C LYS A 693 39.91 -3.30 3.51
N ILE A 694 38.61 -3.58 3.35
CA ILE A 694 37.60 -3.33 4.40
C ILE A 694 36.89 -4.63 4.80
N LEU A 695 37.05 -5.03 6.07
CA LEU A 695 36.37 -6.20 6.63
C LEU A 695 34.95 -5.82 7.05
N PHE A 696 33.94 -6.32 6.34
CA PHE A 696 32.52 -6.23 6.72
C PHE A 696 31.99 -7.63 7.03
N PRO A 697 31.08 -7.80 8.01
CA PRO A 697 30.48 -9.10 8.28
C PRO A 697 29.88 -9.66 6.99
N SER A 698 30.34 -10.83 6.55
CA SER A 698 29.95 -11.45 5.28
C SER A 698 29.11 -12.70 5.50
N MET A 699 29.23 -13.33 6.68
CA MET A 699 28.50 -14.55 7.00
C MET A 699 27.08 -14.26 7.54
N LYS A 700 26.24 -15.30 7.55
CA LYS A 700 24.94 -15.27 8.23
C LYS A 700 25.15 -15.11 9.73
N MET A 701 24.32 -14.28 10.36
CA MET A 701 24.37 -14.00 11.80
C MET A 701 25.70 -13.42 12.30
N GLU A 702 26.57 -12.93 11.41
CA GLU A 702 27.83 -12.31 11.79
C GLU A 702 27.63 -10.83 12.14
N GLY A 703 28.36 -10.38 13.16
CA GLY A 703 28.56 -8.98 13.51
C GLY A 703 30.00 -8.72 13.92
N HIS A 704 30.40 -7.45 13.94
CA HIS A 704 31.70 -7.05 14.45
C HIS A 704 31.54 -6.32 15.78
N VAL A 705 32.34 -6.72 16.77
CA VAL A 705 32.47 -6.03 18.06
C VAL A 705 33.67 -5.09 17.97
N SER A 706 33.48 -3.83 18.31
CA SER A 706 34.57 -2.87 18.43
C SER A 706 35.38 -3.17 19.68
N THR A 707 36.68 -3.36 19.53
CA THR A 707 37.59 -3.63 20.64
C THR A 707 38.76 -2.66 20.60
N SER A 708 39.10 -2.16 21.78
CA SER A 708 40.23 -1.24 21.93
C SER A 708 41.55 -2.00 21.85
N PRO A 709 42.69 -1.32 21.66
CA PRO A 709 43.99 -1.97 21.64
C PRO A 709 44.34 -2.74 22.94
N ILE A 710 43.69 -2.40 24.06
CA ILE A 710 43.85 -3.12 25.34
C ILE A 710 42.92 -4.33 25.46
N GLY A 711 42.00 -4.54 24.52
CA GLY A 711 41.11 -5.70 24.48
C GLY A 711 39.85 -5.60 25.35
N LEU A 712 39.10 -6.70 25.40
CA LEU A 712 37.97 -6.89 26.32
C LEU A 712 38.49 -7.55 27.61
N THR A 713 38.22 -6.96 28.77
CA THR A 713 38.66 -7.51 30.07
C THR A 713 38.21 -8.97 30.26
N SER A 714 39.00 -9.81 30.92
CA SER A 714 38.67 -11.21 31.23
C SER A 714 37.30 -11.40 31.89
N ARG A 715 36.86 -10.43 32.70
CA ARG A 715 35.52 -10.42 33.33
C ARG A 715 34.34 -10.32 32.35
N ARG A 716 34.60 -9.85 31.13
CA ARG A 716 33.62 -9.74 30.04
C ARG A 716 33.70 -10.92 29.08
N VAL A 717 34.58 -11.88 29.33
CA VAL A 717 34.79 -13.04 28.47
C VAL A 717 34.39 -14.29 29.24
N TRP A 718 33.34 -14.94 28.76
CA TRP A 718 32.75 -16.12 29.38
C TRP A 718 33.02 -17.33 28.48
N LEU A 719 33.51 -18.42 29.04
CA LEU A 719 33.62 -19.68 28.31
C LEU A 719 32.27 -20.40 28.39
N VAL A 720 31.73 -20.80 27.24
CA VAL A 720 30.51 -21.61 27.17
C VAL A 720 30.92 -23.09 27.18
N ASN A 721 30.23 -23.89 27.99
CA ASN A 721 30.48 -25.32 28.07
C ASN A 721 30.05 -26.05 26.79
N SER A 722 30.59 -27.24 26.57
CA SER A 722 30.38 -27.98 25.32
C SER A 722 28.92 -28.41 25.08
N THR A 723 28.12 -28.51 26.15
CA THR A 723 26.71 -28.89 26.10
C THR A 723 25.77 -27.71 25.89
N MET A 724 26.29 -26.48 25.80
CA MET A 724 25.52 -25.25 25.63
C MET A 724 24.52 -24.98 26.77
N THR A 725 24.82 -25.45 27.97
CA THR A 725 23.95 -25.34 29.15
C THR A 725 24.43 -24.33 30.17
N ARG A 726 25.71 -23.93 30.12
CA ARG A 726 26.29 -23.03 31.11
C ARG A 726 27.47 -22.23 30.55
N ALA A 727 27.69 -21.05 31.08
CA ALA A 727 28.91 -20.28 30.88
C ALA A 727 29.46 -19.71 32.19
N ALA A 728 30.79 -19.61 32.30
CA ALA A 728 31.50 -18.99 33.41
C ALA A 728 32.60 -18.05 32.91
N THR A 729 32.98 -17.03 33.69
CA THR A 729 34.06 -16.13 33.28
C THR A 729 35.39 -16.89 33.16
N VAL A 730 36.21 -16.55 32.16
CA VAL A 730 37.53 -17.19 32.00
C VAL A 730 38.44 -16.94 33.21
N GLU A 731 38.23 -15.82 33.93
CA GLU A 731 38.91 -15.49 35.18
C GLU A 731 38.52 -16.43 36.32
N ASP A 732 37.22 -16.68 36.53
CA ASP A 732 36.74 -17.58 37.58
C ASP A 732 37.17 -19.03 37.33
N ILE A 733 37.15 -19.47 36.06
CA ILE A 733 37.63 -20.80 35.64
C ILE A 733 39.14 -20.94 35.91
N TYR A 734 39.93 -19.92 35.58
CA TYR A 734 41.37 -19.92 35.84
C TYR A 734 41.69 -19.97 37.35
N LEU A 735 41.00 -19.17 38.16
CA LEU A 735 41.14 -19.20 39.62
C LEU A 735 40.70 -20.55 40.21
N GLN A 736 39.64 -21.15 39.66
CA GLN A 736 39.17 -22.47 40.09
C GLN A 736 40.21 -23.55 39.79
N ALA A 737 40.80 -23.52 38.59
CA ALA A 737 41.86 -24.46 38.20
C ALA A 737 43.12 -24.31 39.07
N GLN A 738 43.51 -23.09 39.45
CA GLN A 738 44.63 -22.87 40.38
C GLN A 738 44.36 -23.42 41.79
N SER A 739 43.10 -23.41 42.24
CA SER A 739 42.74 -23.92 43.56
C SER A 739 42.77 -25.45 43.66
N ARG A 740 42.84 -26.16 42.52
CA ARG A 740 43.01 -27.61 42.50
C ARG A 740 44.42 -27.97 42.98
N ALA A 741 44.52 -28.49 44.19
CA ALA A 741 45.76 -29.02 44.73
C ALA A 741 46.13 -30.33 44.01
N THR A 742 47.30 -30.37 43.38
CA THR A 742 47.94 -31.61 42.98
C THR A 742 49.15 -31.85 43.88
N GLY A 743 49.30 -33.05 44.42
CA GLY A 743 50.51 -33.47 45.16
C GLY A 743 51.78 -33.57 44.28
N SER A 744 51.83 -32.83 43.17
CA SER A 744 52.88 -32.76 42.16
C SER A 744 53.30 -31.29 42.01
N ASN A 745 54.60 -31.03 41.79
CA ASN A 745 55.16 -29.69 41.55
C ASN A 745 54.70 -29.04 40.22
N GLN A 746 53.77 -29.65 39.49
CA GLN A 746 53.18 -29.07 38.28
C GLN A 746 51.89 -28.31 38.63
N ASN A 747 51.81 -27.06 38.20
CA ASN A 747 50.60 -26.24 38.34
C ASN A 747 49.48 -26.84 37.45
N HIS A 748 48.30 -27.10 38.03
CA HIS A 748 47.20 -27.78 37.34
C HIS A 748 46.74 -27.04 36.08
N THR A 749 46.82 -25.70 36.08
CA THR A 749 46.54 -24.88 34.89
C THR A 749 47.51 -25.16 33.74
N ASP A 750 48.80 -25.34 34.06
CA ASP A 750 49.84 -25.60 33.07
C ASP A 750 49.69 -27.00 32.47
N ALA A 751 49.23 -27.96 33.28
CA ALA A 751 48.97 -29.32 32.84
C ALA A 751 47.79 -29.39 31.85
N ILE A 752 46.67 -28.73 32.14
CA ILE A 752 45.51 -28.66 31.23
C ILE A 752 45.89 -27.96 29.92
N GLU A 753 46.57 -26.81 29.98
CA GLU A 753 47.02 -26.11 28.77
C GLU A 753 48.04 -26.90 27.96
N ALA A 754 48.97 -27.60 28.62
CA ALA A 754 49.97 -28.40 27.92
C ALA A 754 49.30 -29.50 27.07
N ARG A 755 48.28 -30.17 27.61
CA ARG A 755 47.45 -31.15 26.88
C ARG A 755 46.67 -30.50 25.74
N THR A 756 46.00 -29.38 26.03
CA THR A 756 45.26 -28.60 25.01
C THR A 756 46.16 -28.20 23.84
N ARG A 757 47.39 -27.72 24.15
CA ARG A 757 48.40 -27.30 23.17
C ARG A 757 49.01 -28.49 22.40
N ALA A 758 49.06 -29.68 23.03
CA ALA A 758 49.45 -30.93 22.38
C ALA A 758 48.37 -31.46 21.42
N GLY A 759 47.16 -30.90 21.45
CA GLY A 759 46.04 -31.30 20.59
C GLY A 759 45.13 -32.36 21.20
N ASP A 760 45.26 -32.66 22.49
CA ASP A 760 44.34 -33.54 23.21
C ASP A 760 42.94 -32.95 23.19
N LEU A 761 41.90 -33.76 22.96
CA LEU A 761 40.50 -33.32 22.97
C LEU A 761 39.95 -33.18 24.41
N ASN A 762 40.54 -32.30 25.20
CA ASN A 762 40.28 -32.17 26.64
C ASN A 762 39.27 -31.05 27.00
N ARG A 763 38.26 -30.82 26.15
CA ARG A 763 37.23 -29.77 26.39
C ARG A 763 36.39 -30.06 27.63
N ASP A 764 36.15 -31.34 27.91
CA ASP A 764 35.49 -31.85 29.10
C ASP A 764 36.17 -31.41 30.41
N GLU A 765 37.49 -31.25 30.42
CA GLU A 765 38.21 -30.73 31.59
C GLU A 765 37.84 -29.27 31.89
N TYR A 766 37.62 -28.46 30.86
CA TYR A 766 37.15 -27.08 31.00
C TYR A 766 35.67 -27.02 31.38
N ASP A 767 34.85 -27.92 30.83
CA ASP A 767 33.43 -28.04 31.21
C ASP A 767 33.30 -28.37 32.70
N ALA A 768 34.10 -29.31 33.21
CA ALA A 768 34.14 -29.64 34.64
C ALA A 768 34.55 -28.44 35.51
N LEU A 769 35.48 -27.60 35.04
CA LEU A 769 35.83 -26.37 35.73
C LEU A 769 34.69 -25.36 35.77
N ILE A 770 33.88 -25.25 34.72
CA ILE A 770 32.66 -24.42 34.70
C ILE A 770 31.67 -24.92 35.77
N ASP A 771 31.49 -26.23 35.89
CA ASP A 771 30.60 -26.83 36.90
C ASP A 771 31.12 -26.65 38.33
N GLU A 772 32.44 -26.69 38.53
CA GLU A 772 33.07 -26.36 39.81
C GLU A 772 32.89 -24.88 40.17
N VAL A 773 33.01 -23.97 39.20
CA VAL A 773 32.73 -22.54 39.41
C VAL A 773 31.28 -22.35 39.87
N ALA A 774 30.32 -23.03 39.23
CA ALA A 774 28.91 -23.01 39.63
C ALA A 774 28.73 -23.57 41.06
N SER A 775 29.36 -24.71 41.36
CA SER A 775 29.30 -25.37 42.67
C SER A 775 29.92 -24.53 43.79
N ALA A 776 30.91 -23.69 43.45
CA ALA A 776 31.52 -22.73 44.36
C ALA A 776 30.65 -21.47 44.60
N GLY A 777 29.45 -21.39 44.01
CA GLY A 777 28.54 -20.24 44.15
C GLY A 777 29.04 -18.97 43.45
N LYS A 778 30.00 -19.09 42.53
CA LYS A 778 30.50 -17.98 41.71
C LYS A 778 29.52 -17.67 40.57
N ARG A 779 29.77 -16.58 39.87
CA ARG A 779 28.88 -16.12 38.79
C ARG A 779 28.93 -17.09 37.61
N VAL A 780 27.77 -17.62 37.26
CA VAL A 780 27.55 -18.43 36.06
C VAL A 780 26.30 -17.93 35.33
N ILE A 781 26.24 -18.19 34.03
CA ILE A 781 25.03 -18.00 33.22
C ILE A 781 24.49 -19.39 32.94
N GLU A 782 23.26 -19.65 33.39
CA GLU A 782 22.52 -20.85 33.05
C GLU A 782 21.80 -20.64 31.72
N LEU A 783 21.98 -21.57 30.80
CA LEU A 783 21.50 -21.51 29.43
C LEU A 783 20.42 -22.61 29.23
N PRO A 784 19.21 -22.26 28.76
CA PRO A 784 18.11 -23.22 28.65
C PRO A 784 18.44 -24.33 27.65
N THR A 785 18.29 -25.58 28.09
CA THR A 785 18.60 -26.75 27.26
C THR A 785 17.54 -26.93 26.16
N GLY A 786 17.98 -27.27 24.94
CA GLY A 786 17.09 -27.62 23.82
C GLY A 786 16.43 -26.43 23.12
N GLN A 787 16.83 -25.19 23.44
CA GLN A 787 16.39 -23.98 22.76
C GLN A 787 17.54 -23.36 21.97
N ASP A 788 17.24 -22.74 20.82
CA ASP A 788 18.22 -21.93 20.11
C ASP A 788 18.41 -20.62 20.89
N ILE A 789 19.64 -20.36 21.35
CA ILE A 789 19.99 -19.20 22.17
C ILE A 789 20.67 -18.14 21.30
N PHE A 790 20.14 -16.93 21.36
CA PHE A 790 20.66 -15.79 20.63
C PHE A 790 21.23 -14.72 21.56
N SER A 791 21.98 -13.80 20.97
CA SER A 791 22.55 -12.63 21.65
C SER A 791 21.58 -11.90 22.55
N ASP A 792 20.36 -11.63 22.08
CA ASP A 792 19.35 -10.85 22.81
C ASP A 792 18.73 -11.61 24.00
N ASP A 793 18.91 -12.94 24.10
CA ASP A 793 18.38 -13.77 25.18
C ASP A 793 19.28 -13.78 26.42
N ILE A 794 20.51 -13.27 26.29
CA ILE A 794 21.54 -13.34 27.33
C ILE A 794 21.30 -12.28 28.40
N VAL A 795 21.12 -12.74 29.63
CA VAL A 795 21.05 -11.91 30.84
C VAL A 795 22.25 -12.21 31.72
N PHE A 796 23.13 -11.23 31.89
CA PHE A 796 24.29 -11.38 32.78
C PHE A 796 23.87 -11.30 34.24
N PRO A 797 24.42 -12.16 35.13
CA PRO A 797 24.25 -12.00 36.56
C PRO A 797 24.82 -10.64 37.02
N PRO A 798 24.24 -10.02 38.06
CA PRO A 798 24.76 -8.78 38.60
C PRO A 798 26.23 -8.95 39.03
N GLU A 799 27.02 -7.88 38.93
CA GLU A 799 28.35 -7.90 39.52
C GLU A 799 28.22 -7.99 41.04
N THR A 800 28.66 -9.11 41.61
CA THR A 800 28.88 -9.20 43.05
C THR A 800 30.05 -8.29 43.37
N ILE A 801 29.75 -7.07 43.83
CA ILE A 801 30.74 -6.20 44.46
C ILE A 801 31.06 -6.87 45.81
N THR A 802 32.06 -7.72 45.83
CA THR A 802 32.73 -8.09 47.08
C THR A 802 33.46 -6.82 47.55
N LEU A 803 32.86 -6.14 48.53
CA LEU A 803 33.46 -5.04 49.28
C LEU A 803 34.71 -5.51 50.04
#